data_AF-A0AA90EPE0-F1
#
_entry.id   AF-A0AA90EPE0-F1
#
_cell.length_a   1.000
_cell.length_b   1.000
_cell.length_c   1.000
_cell.angle_alpha   90.00
_cell.angle_beta   90.00
_cell.angle_gamma   90.00
#
_symmetry.space_group_name_H-M   'P 1'
#
loop_
_entity.id
_entity.type
_entity.pdbx_description
1 polymer ?
#
loop_
_entity_poly.entity_id
_entity_poly.type
_entity_poly.pdbx_seq_one_letter_code
_entity_poly.pdbx_strand_id
1 'polypeptide(L)'
;MSNINDQLKKKILVLDGAMGTMIQDAGLSAADFGGEAYEGCNEFLSITAPHVIQGIHEAYLGAKADIIETNTFGATRLVLDEYDLGHRAYEVNLASVKLAKAAAEKFSTPEWPRFVAGAMGPTTKTLSVTGGTTFEELIDNYEEQARALITGGADLLLLETSQDMLNVKAGFIGIRQAFEKTGKTLPLMVSGTIEPMGTTLAGQDIESFYISLEHMKPVSVGLNCATGPEFMTDHIRTLSSLARTAVSCYPNAGLPDEEGQYHESPQSLAKKIKAFAEEGWLNIVGGCCGTTPAHIEALADEVASLPPRTVPSGAKPHTVSGIDGLIYEETMRPLFVGERTNVIGSRKFKRLIAEQKFEEASEIARAQVKNGAHVIDICLADPDRDEAEDMEGFLKEAMKKVKAPFVIDSTDKTVIEKALKYSQGKAIINSINLEDGEERFTDILPFVKQFGGALVVGTIDEEGMAVTAEKKLAVAVRSHQLLTEKYGIPASDIIFDPLVFPVGTGDEQYIGSAKETIEGIRLIKERLPECLTILGVSNVSFGLPPVGREILNAVFLYHATQAGLDYAIVNTEKLERFASIPKEEVEMAEKLLFHTDDKTLASFTDFYRGKKKADKQPKTSLSLEERLAEYVIEGTKEGLIPDLEQALKKFATPLDVINGPLMDGMAEVGRLFNNNELIVAEVLQSAEVMKAAVSFLEQYMEKKDDSGKGKIILATVKGDVHDIGKNLVDIILSNNGYKVVDLGIKVTPQELIEAIRKENPDIIGLSGLLVKSAQQMVVTAQDLDKADISIPIMVGGAALSRKFTNMKISPEYKGPVLYAKDAMDGLSLANQLRKDPSQFLEKKEAAAPAAVAEKKQTKAVIEMLEKRALVPKAPVFQPEDLKRHYLKNIDLSYIVPYVNEQMLLGHHLGLKGKVKKLLAEQHPKALELKNLINELLRDGKEHGWFDPAVVYQFFPAYSDGDSLHILDPGNKDSILETFVFPRQEKLPYRCISDYVRPKGELDYVSFFAVTAGRHVRAAANRFKEEGDYLKSHAVQALALELAEGLAERTHQVIRDRWGFPDAPDFTMEQRFQAKYQGQRYSFGYPACPNLEDQEKLFRLIQPEGIGVHLTDGFMMEPEASVSAIVVSHPEARYFNVH
;
A
#
# COMPACT_ATOMS: atom_id res chain seq x y z
N MET A 1 18.52 28.99 26.10
CA MET A 1 19.05 28.32 24.89
C MET A 1 17.88 28.09 23.96
N SER A 2 17.99 28.43 22.67
CA SER A 2 16.89 28.22 21.72
C SER A 2 16.60 26.74 21.53
N ASN A 3 15.32 26.36 21.59
CA ASN A 3 14.86 24.97 21.44
C ASN A 3 14.94 24.56 19.95
N ILE A 4 15.33 23.32 19.65
CA ILE A 4 15.34 22.79 18.28
C ILE A 4 13.98 22.93 17.58
N ASN A 5 12.87 22.85 18.33
CA ASN A 5 11.51 23.09 17.83
C ASN A 5 11.32 24.49 17.23
N ASP A 6 12.04 25.50 17.74
CA ASP A 6 11.98 26.85 17.20
C ASP A 6 12.79 26.96 15.91
N GLN A 7 13.90 26.22 15.79
CA GLN A 7 14.74 26.23 14.59
C GLN A 7 14.10 25.44 13.44
N LEU A 8 13.42 24.32 13.73
CA LEU A 8 12.64 23.53 12.76
C LEU A 8 11.53 24.32 12.05
N LYS A 9 11.07 25.42 12.65
CA LYS A 9 10.06 26.31 12.05
C LYS A 9 10.67 27.35 11.12
N LYS A 10 11.97 27.63 11.23
CA LYS A 10 12.63 28.71 10.49
C LYS A 10 13.16 28.25 9.14
N LYS A 11 13.76 27.06 9.07
CA LYS A 11 14.27 26.45 7.85
C LYS A 11 14.28 24.91 7.96
N ILE A 12 14.54 24.25 6.85
CA ILE A 12 14.90 22.84 6.84
C ILE A 12 16.28 22.68 7.48
N LEU A 13 16.37 21.93 8.58
CA LEU A 13 17.64 21.71 9.29
C LEU A 13 18.47 20.64 8.57
N VAL A 14 19.79 20.78 8.67
CA VAL A 14 20.75 19.85 8.05
C VAL A 14 21.44 19.01 9.13
N LEU A 15 21.23 17.70 9.11
CA LEU A 15 21.99 16.68 9.85
C LEU A 15 23.29 16.38 9.08
N ASP A 16 24.31 15.87 9.77
CA ASP A 16 25.59 15.52 9.16
C ASP A 16 25.50 14.26 8.28
N GLY A 17 26.68 13.77 7.87
CA GLY A 17 26.85 12.59 7.03
C GLY A 17 27.48 11.42 7.79
N ALA A 18 27.95 10.41 7.06
CA ALA A 18 28.51 9.20 7.68
C ALA A 18 29.77 9.46 8.52
N MET A 19 29.70 9.07 9.80
CA MET A 19 30.88 8.95 10.67
C MET A 19 31.78 7.79 10.21
N GLY A 20 31.20 6.61 9.98
CA GLY A 20 31.94 5.40 9.60
C GLY A 20 32.76 5.56 8.31
N THR A 21 32.18 6.17 7.28
CA THR A 21 32.88 6.46 6.01
C THR A 21 34.08 7.39 6.23
N MET A 22 33.89 8.46 7.01
CA MET A 22 34.99 9.40 7.31
C MET A 22 36.11 8.78 8.16
N ILE A 23 35.79 7.80 9.01
CA ILE A 23 36.78 7.02 9.76
C ILE A 23 37.58 6.11 8.81
N GLN A 24 36.91 5.45 7.85
CA GLN A 24 37.57 4.61 6.85
C GLN A 24 38.56 5.41 6.00
N ASP A 25 38.18 6.63 5.60
CA ASP A 25 39.02 7.55 4.83
C ASP A 25 40.23 8.09 5.59
N ALA A 26 40.24 7.99 6.92
CA ALA A 26 41.35 8.44 7.76
C ALA A 26 42.57 7.49 7.69
N GLY A 27 42.46 6.31 7.06
CA GLY A 27 43.57 5.39 6.84
C GLY A 27 44.18 4.83 8.14
N LEU A 28 43.32 4.60 9.14
CA LEU A 28 43.73 4.14 10.47
C LEU A 28 44.25 2.69 10.45
N SER A 29 45.20 2.42 11.35
CA SER A 29 45.74 1.08 11.60
C SER A 29 45.16 0.48 12.88
N ALA A 30 45.29 -0.83 13.07
CA ALA A 30 44.93 -1.49 14.33
C ALA A 30 45.50 -0.79 15.59
N ALA A 31 46.68 -0.16 15.51
CA ALA A 31 47.26 0.57 16.65
C ALA A 31 46.43 1.79 17.06
N ASP A 32 45.77 2.46 16.12
CA ASP A 32 44.92 3.63 16.37
C ASP A 32 43.61 3.23 17.10
N PHE A 33 43.14 2.01 16.89
CA PHE A 33 42.03 1.40 17.65
C PHE A 33 42.47 0.88 19.04
N GLY A 34 43.77 0.91 19.37
CA GLY A 34 44.31 0.41 20.62
C GLY A 34 44.83 -1.05 20.55
N GLY A 35 44.92 -1.64 19.36
CA GLY A 35 45.45 -2.98 19.09
C GLY A 35 44.55 -3.80 18.15
N GLU A 36 45.08 -4.93 17.65
CA GLU A 36 44.36 -5.84 16.73
C GLU A 36 43.02 -6.35 17.29
N ALA A 37 42.91 -6.49 18.62
CA ALA A 37 41.70 -6.96 19.28
C ALA A 37 40.52 -5.96 19.21
N TYR A 38 40.79 -4.68 18.91
CA TYR A 38 39.79 -3.61 18.88
C TYR A 38 39.58 -3.02 17.49
N GLU A 39 40.29 -3.54 16.49
CA GLU A 39 40.20 -3.08 15.10
C GLU A 39 38.76 -3.23 14.58
N GLY A 40 38.23 -2.13 14.03
CA GLY A 40 36.84 -2.04 13.56
C GLY A 40 35.83 -1.56 14.60
N CYS A 41 36.20 -1.42 15.89
CA CYS A 41 35.35 -0.79 16.90
C CYS A 41 35.44 0.75 16.80
N ASN A 42 34.65 1.32 15.89
CA ASN A 42 34.68 2.77 15.59
C ASN A 42 34.37 3.63 16.81
N GLU A 43 33.47 3.20 17.69
CA GLU A 43 33.08 3.92 18.90
C GLU A 43 34.28 4.18 19.81
N PHE A 44 35.21 3.21 19.89
CA PHE A 44 36.36 3.26 20.79
C PHE A 44 37.41 4.29 20.36
N LEU A 45 37.40 4.72 19.10
CA LEU A 45 38.24 5.82 18.61
C LEU A 45 37.95 7.15 19.33
N SER A 46 36.79 7.29 19.97
CA SER A 46 36.48 8.43 20.85
C SER A 46 37.43 8.51 22.06
N ILE A 47 38.07 7.39 22.42
CA ILE A 47 39.07 7.29 23.50
C ILE A 47 40.49 7.27 22.94
N THR A 48 40.76 6.43 21.94
CA THR A 48 42.12 6.17 21.45
C THR A 48 42.60 7.19 20.43
N ALA A 49 41.70 7.70 19.59
CA ALA A 49 42.00 8.69 18.55
C ALA A 49 41.00 9.89 18.56
N PRO A 50 40.82 10.58 19.71
CA PRO A 50 39.78 11.61 19.88
C PRO A 50 39.94 12.79 18.91
N HIS A 51 41.18 13.07 18.48
CA HIS A 51 41.49 14.11 17.51
C HIS A 51 40.91 13.84 16.11
N VAL A 52 40.82 12.56 15.70
CA VAL A 52 40.21 12.16 14.42
C VAL A 52 38.70 12.39 14.48
N ILE A 53 38.04 11.86 15.52
CA ILE A 53 36.58 11.99 15.70
C ILE A 53 36.17 13.45 15.80
N GLN A 54 36.86 14.26 16.62
CA GLN A 54 36.59 15.69 16.69
C GLN A 54 36.81 16.39 15.35
N GLY A 55 37.87 16.03 14.60
CA GLY A 55 38.13 16.57 13.27
C GLY A 55 37.00 16.29 12.27
N ILE A 56 36.39 15.10 12.32
CA ILE A 56 35.26 14.72 11.47
C ILE A 56 34.03 15.59 11.80
N HIS A 57 33.70 15.77 13.08
CA HIS A 57 32.60 16.67 13.47
C HIS A 57 32.83 18.11 12.99
N GLU A 58 34.05 18.63 13.16
CA GLU A 58 34.40 19.98 12.70
C GLU A 58 34.32 20.11 11.17
N ALA A 59 34.61 19.04 10.42
CA ALA A 59 34.44 19.02 8.98
C ALA A 59 32.97 19.13 8.55
N TYR A 60 32.07 18.36 9.18
CA TYR A 60 30.63 18.44 8.89
C TYR A 60 30.00 19.78 9.32
N LEU A 61 30.41 20.32 10.48
CA LEU A 61 29.99 21.66 10.91
C LEU A 61 30.48 22.75 9.96
N GLY A 62 31.73 22.64 9.47
CA GLY A 62 32.28 23.48 8.41
C GLY A 62 31.48 23.40 7.10
N ALA A 63 30.92 22.23 6.81
CA ALA A 63 30.00 21.98 5.70
C ALA A 63 28.54 22.37 5.98
N LYS A 64 28.29 23.25 6.96
CA LYS A 64 26.98 23.86 7.28
C LYS A 64 25.97 22.92 7.94
N ALA A 65 26.39 21.78 8.50
CA ALA A 65 25.52 20.96 9.34
C ALA A 65 24.95 21.78 10.53
N ASP A 66 23.65 21.67 10.78
CA ASP A 66 22.95 22.22 11.94
C ASP A 66 22.92 21.25 13.13
N ILE A 67 22.89 19.95 12.83
CA ILE A 67 22.88 18.85 13.79
C ILE A 67 24.03 17.91 13.43
N ILE A 68 24.81 17.47 14.42
CA ILE A 68 25.83 16.43 14.25
C ILE A 68 25.54 15.23 15.15
N GLU A 69 25.77 14.03 14.64
CA GLU A 69 25.59 12.78 15.36
C GLU A 69 26.85 12.43 16.16
N THR A 70 26.71 11.94 17.39
CA THR A 70 27.84 11.44 18.17
C THR A 70 28.35 10.13 17.58
N ASN A 71 29.66 9.85 17.69
CA ASN A 71 30.24 8.56 17.32
C ASN A 71 29.87 7.49 18.36
N THR A 72 28.59 7.11 18.39
CA THR A 72 28.00 6.22 19.42
C THR A 72 26.97 5.24 18.85
N PHE A 73 26.91 5.05 17.54
CA PHE A 73 25.95 4.16 16.88
C PHE A 73 25.85 2.78 17.56
N GLY A 74 26.97 2.11 17.75
CA GLY A 74 27.10 0.82 18.43
C GLY A 74 27.60 0.91 19.87
N ALA A 75 27.54 2.08 20.54
CA ALA A 75 28.14 2.25 21.87
C ALA A 75 27.28 1.69 23.01
N THR A 76 26.62 0.56 22.82
CA THR A 76 25.93 -0.16 23.89
C THR A 76 26.83 -1.24 24.46
N ARG A 77 26.58 -1.65 25.70
CA ARG A 77 27.33 -2.74 26.34
C ARG A 77 27.29 -4.01 25.49
N LEU A 78 26.11 -4.37 24.99
CA LEU A 78 25.87 -5.56 24.17
C LEU A 78 26.74 -5.61 22.90
N VAL A 79 26.91 -4.48 22.20
CA VAL A 79 27.74 -4.42 20.98
C VAL A 79 29.23 -4.35 21.34
N LEU A 80 29.59 -3.54 22.33
CA LEU A 80 30.98 -3.40 22.78
C LEU A 80 31.55 -4.67 23.43
N ASP A 81 30.70 -5.55 23.98
CA ASP A 81 31.11 -6.86 24.50
C ASP A 81 31.65 -7.79 23.38
N GLU A 82 31.34 -7.54 22.10
CA GLU A 82 31.99 -8.24 20.97
C GLU A 82 33.50 -7.96 20.89
N TYR A 83 33.95 -6.87 21.52
CA TYR A 83 35.35 -6.44 21.64
C TYR A 83 35.87 -6.48 23.08
N ASP A 84 35.17 -7.13 24.02
CA ASP A 84 35.48 -7.13 25.47
C ASP A 84 35.52 -5.71 26.11
N LEU A 85 34.77 -4.77 25.54
CA LEU A 85 34.71 -3.37 25.95
C LEU A 85 33.37 -2.95 26.56
N GLY A 86 32.39 -3.84 26.72
CA GLY A 86 31.05 -3.44 27.17
C GLY A 86 31.00 -2.84 28.58
N HIS A 87 31.93 -3.22 29.46
CA HIS A 87 32.11 -2.58 30.77
C HIS A 87 32.52 -1.09 30.69
N ARG A 88 32.92 -0.60 29.51
CA ARG A 88 33.30 0.79 29.24
C ARG A 88 32.26 1.56 28.44
N ALA A 89 31.08 0.99 28.17
CA ALA A 89 30.04 1.63 27.37
C ALA A 89 29.71 3.05 27.85
N TYR A 90 29.53 3.24 29.15
CA TYR A 90 29.28 4.57 29.73
C TYR A 90 30.42 5.57 29.46
N GLU A 91 31.68 5.13 29.59
CA GLU A 91 32.86 5.97 29.37
C GLU A 91 32.99 6.38 27.91
N VAL A 92 32.83 5.44 26.97
CA VAL A 92 32.93 5.66 25.53
C VAL A 92 31.89 6.67 25.05
N ASN A 93 30.63 6.50 25.44
CA ASN A 93 29.56 7.45 25.10
C ASN A 93 29.84 8.85 25.66
N LEU A 94 30.25 8.92 26.94
CA LEU A 94 30.54 10.19 27.60
C LEU A 94 31.68 10.95 26.90
N ALA A 95 32.72 10.25 26.47
CA ALA A 95 33.83 10.83 25.71
C ALA A 95 33.36 11.33 24.34
N SER A 96 32.63 10.50 23.60
CA SER A 96 32.12 10.82 22.26
C SER A 96 31.26 12.09 22.24
N VAL A 97 30.32 12.23 23.19
CA VAL A 97 29.48 13.44 23.30
C VAL A 97 30.31 14.68 23.62
N LYS A 98 31.32 14.57 24.49
CA LYS A 98 32.18 15.72 24.83
C LYS A 98 32.95 16.23 23.61
N LEU A 99 33.42 15.32 22.74
CA LEU A 99 34.09 15.68 21.49
C LEU A 99 33.14 16.41 20.55
N ALA A 100 31.94 15.86 20.34
CA ALA A 100 30.91 16.48 19.51
C ALA A 100 30.48 17.86 20.05
N LYS A 101 30.29 18.00 21.37
CA LYS A 101 29.96 19.29 22.01
C LYS A 101 31.08 20.31 21.86
N ALA A 102 32.33 19.91 22.07
CA ALA A 102 33.49 20.79 21.88
C ALA A 102 33.58 21.28 20.41
N ALA A 103 33.28 20.42 19.43
CA ALA A 103 33.19 20.82 18.04
C ALA A 103 32.01 21.78 17.79
N ALA A 104 30.81 21.44 18.25
CA ALA A 104 29.60 22.24 18.08
C ALA A 104 29.72 23.65 18.69
N GLU A 105 30.38 23.80 19.84
CA GLU A 105 30.62 25.09 20.49
C GLU A 105 31.46 26.05 19.62
N LYS A 106 32.41 25.54 18.84
CA LYS A 106 33.24 26.37 17.93
C LYS A 106 32.44 26.99 16.79
N PHE A 107 31.36 26.34 16.36
CA PHE A 107 30.53 26.74 15.19
C PHE A 107 29.15 27.29 15.58
N SER A 108 28.82 27.30 16.87
CA SER A 108 27.54 27.80 17.39
C SER A 108 27.55 29.31 17.56
N THR A 109 26.43 29.94 17.23
CA THR A 109 26.16 31.36 17.53
C THR A 109 24.88 31.48 18.37
N PRO A 110 24.65 32.59 19.10
CA PRO A 110 23.41 32.79 19.84
C PRO A 110 22.15 32.74 18.96
N GLU A 111 22.25 33.23 17.72
CA GLU A 111 21.17 33.24 16.74
C GLU A 111 20.96 31.87 16.07
N TRP A 112 22.06 31.16 15.83
CA TRP A 112 22.10 29.87 15.14
C TRP A 112 23.00 28.87 15.90
N PRO A 113 22.48 28.18 16.93
CA PRO A 113 23.23 27.15 17.62
C PRO A 113 23.35 25.88 16.77
N ARG A 114 24.40 25.11 17.03
CA ARG A 114 24.59 23.76 16.50
C ARG A 114 24.16 22.75 17.55
N PHE A 115 23.49 21.69 17.14
CA PHE A 115 22.95 20.67 18.03
C PHE A 115 23.74 19.37 17.92
N VAL A 116 23.94 18.70 19.05
CA VAL A 116 24.54 17.37 19.11
C VAL A 116 23.46 16.32 19.37
N ALA A 117 23.29 15.40 18.44
CA ALA A 117 22.41 14.25 18.56
C ALA A 117 23.18 13.05 19.12
N GLY A 118 22.75 12.57 20.28
CA GLY A 118 23.21 11.30 20.83
C GLY A 118 22.69 10.15 20.00
N ALA A 119 23.51 9.65 19.07
CA ALA A 119 23.15 8.60 18.13
C ALA A 119 23.10 7.23 18.82
N MET A 120 21.99 6.51 18.64
CA MET A 120 21.69 5.23 19.27
C MET A 120 21.17 4.28 18.19
N GLY A 121 22.04 3.38 17.70
CA GLY A 121 21.70 2.39 16.67
C GLY A 121 20.93 1.17 17.22
N PRO A 122 20.48 0.24 16.35
CA PRO A 122 19.56 -0.84 16.69
C PRO A 122 20.17 -1.99 17.51
N THR A 123 21.48 -1.93 17.82
CA THR A 123 22.33 -3.02 18.32
C THR A 123 22.56 -4.15 17.31
N THR A 124 23.32 -5.20 17.66
CA THR A 124 23.52 -6.41 16.83
C THR A 124 22.43 -7.47 17.02
N LYS A 125 21.40 -7.20 17.85
CA LYS A 125 20.29 -8.13 18.15
C LYS A 125 18.94 -7.47 17.92
N THR A 126 18.03 -8.19 17.28
CA THR A 126 16.63 -7.79 17.06
C THR A 126 15.70 -8.74 17.80
N LEU A 127 14.71 -8.22 18.51
CA LEU A 127 13.81 -9.03 19.34
C LEU A 127 12.86 -9.88 18.49
N SER A 128 12.38 -9.33 17.37
CA SER A 128 11.37 -9.95 16.51
C SER A 128 11.96 -10.91 15.47
N VAL A 129 13.25 -10.78 15.13
CA VAL A 129 13.85 -11.50 13.98
C VAL A 129 14.99 -12.43 14.41
N THR A 130 16.08 -11.90 14.96
CA THR A 130 17.28 -12.70 15.28
C THR A 130 17.24 -13.32 16.66
N GLY A 131 16.50 -12.72 17.60
CA GLY A 131 16.58 -13.03 19.02
C GLY A 131 17.98 -12.77 19.59
N GLY A 132 18.31 -13.47 20.68
CA GLY A 132 19.64 -13.42 21.33
C GLY A 132 19.80 -12.34 22.40
N THR A 133 18.72 -11.64 22.75
CA THR A 133 18.61 -10.76 23.91
C THR A 133 17.14 -10.69 24.35
N THR A 134 16.87 -10.11 25.52
CA THR A 134 15.52 -9.88 26.04
C THR A 134 15.10 -8.42 25.94
N PHE A 135 13.80 -8.15 26.07
CA PHE A 135 13.27 -6.79 26.06
C PHE A 135 13.87 -5.96 27.21
N GLU A 136 14.00 -6.57 28.39
CA GLU A 136 14.60 -5.99 29.59
C GLU A 136 16.10 -5.68 29.42
N GLU A 137 16.87 -6.62 28.86
CA GLU A 137 18.30 -6.38 28.60
C GLU A 137 18.51 -5.21 27.63
N LEU A 138 17.68 -5.08 26.59
CA LEU A 138 17.76 -3.93 25.67
C LEU A 138 17.40 -2.61 26.35
N ILE A 139 16.41 -2.60 27.24
CA ILE A 139 16.10 -1.41 28.06
C ILE A 139 17.35 -0.97 28.83
N ASP A 140 18.01 -1.91 29.52
CA ASP A 140 19.20 -1.60 30.33
C ASP A 140 20.36 -1.07 29.47
N ASN A 141 20.58 -1.67 28.29
CA ASN A 141 21.60 -1.22 27.35
C ASN A 141 21.36 0.22 26.86
N TYR A 142 20.13 0.52 26.42
CA TYR A 142 19.79 1.86 25.95
C TYR A 142 19.72 2.88 27.09
N GLU A 143 19.34 2.48 28.30
CA GLU A 143 19.36 3.35 29.49
C GLU A 143 20.79 3.80 29.81
N GLU A 144 21.75 2.86 29.89
CA GLU A 144 23.14 3.19 30.20
C GLU A 144 23.72 4.14 29.14
N GLN A 145 23.47 3.84 27.87
CA GLN A 145 23.88 4.67 26.73
C GLN A 145 23.26 6.07 26.83
N ALA A 146 21.94 6.18 26.92
CA ALA A 146 21.22 7.45 27.01
C ALA A 146 21.68 8.27 28.22
N ARG A 147 21.87 7.64 29.39
CA ARG A 147 22.37 8.30 30.60
C ARG A 147 23.76 8.90 30.39
N ALA A 148 24.66 8.20 29.69
CA ALA A 148 25.97 8.73 29.34
C ALA A 148 25.87 9.91 28.38
N LEU A 149 25.05 9.80 27.33
CA LEU A 149 24.80 10.86 26.34
C LEU A 149 24.24 12.14 26.99
N ILE A 150 23.23 12.01 27.84
CA ILE A 150 22.63 13.12 28.60
C ILE A 150 23.65 13.75 29.55
N THR A 151 24.46 12.93 30.24
CA THR A 151 25.49 13.42 31.17
C THR A 151 26.60 14.16 30.42
N GLY A 152 26.96 13.69 29.23
CA GLY A 152 27.93 14.31 28.33
C GLY A 152 27.47 15.64 27.74
N GLY A 153 26.16 15.92 27.79
CA GLY A 153 25.59 17.19 27.35
C GLY A 153 25.02 17.18 25.93
N ALA A 154 24.60 16.03 25.42
CA ALA A 154 23.86 15.95 24.16
C ALA A 154 22.62 16.86 24.19
N ASP A 155 22.25 17.43 23.04
CA ASP A 155 21.13 18.36 22.92
C ASP A 155 19.81 17.63 22.55
N LEU A 156 19.92 16.48 21.89
CA LEU A 156 18.82 15.57 21.56
C LEU A 156 19.33 14.11 21.52
N LEU A 157 18.41 13.15 21.52
CA LEU A 157 18.70 11.73 21.34
C LEU A 157 18.10 11.24 20.03
N LEU A 158 18.82 10.37 19.32
CA LEU A 158 18.45 9.85 18.02
C LEU A 158 18.46 8.32 18.03
N LEU A 159 17.27 7.71 18.02
CA LEU A 159 17.12 6.27 17.73
C LEU A 159 17.07 6.11 16.22
N GLU A 160 18.16 5.65 15.61
CA GLU A 160 18.29 5.59 14.16
C GLU A 160 18.49 4.18 13.65
N THR A 161 18.33 4.01 12.33
CA THR A 161 18.44 2.72 11.66
C THR A 161 17.51 1.68 12.28
N SER A 162 16.30 2.12 12.68
CA SER A 162 15.35 1.29 13.40
C SER A 162 14.72 0.26 12.46
N GLN A 163 15.06 -1.00 12.68
CA GLN A 163 14.62 -2.15 11.87
C GLN A 163 13.53 -3.00 12.53
N ASP A 164 13.36 -2.84 13.85
CA ASP A 164 12.44 -3.60 14.69
C ASP A 164 11.76 -2.66 15.70
N MET A 165 10.43 -2.58 15.67
CA MET A 165 9.67 -1.70 16.56
C MET A 165 9.77 -2.11 18.03
N LEU A 166 9.99 -3.40 18.35
CA LEU A 166 10.21 -3.79 19.74
C LEU A 166 11.52 -3.21 20.29
N ASN A 167 12.58 -3.17 19.47
CA ASN A 167 13.84 -2.51 19.84
C ASN A 167 13.62 -1.00 20.06
N VAL A 168 12.81 -0.34 19.22
CA VAL A 168 12.46 1.09 19.38
C VAL A 168 11.71 1.32 20.69
N LYS A 169 10.73 0.47 21.02
CA LYS A 169 9.99 0.57 22.29
C LYS A 169 10.91 0.34 23.50
N ALA A 170 11.80 -0.65 23.45
CA ALA A 170 12.80 -0.88 24.50
C ALA A 170 13.74 0.32 24.66
N GLY A 171 14.24 0.87 23.54
CA GLY A 171 15.08 2.07 23.52
C GLY A 171 14.38 3.29 24.10
N PHE A 172 13.10 3.53 23.73
CA PHE A 172 12.31 4.61 24.30
C PHE A 172 12.13 4.47 25.81
N ILE A 173 11.86 3.26 26.31
CA ILE A 173 11.74 3.00 27.76
C ILE A 173 13.09 3.23 28.46
N GLY A 174 14.20 2.75 27.90
CA GLY A 174 15.55 3.00 28.43
C GLY A 174 15.88 4.49 28.50
N ILE A 175 15.56 5.25 27.45
CA ILE A 175 15.70 6.71 27.41
C ILE A 175 14.86 7.38 28.50
N ARG A 176 13.62 6.94 28.72
CA ARG A 176 12.77 7.48 29.79
C ARG A 176 13.35 7.21 31.18
N GLN A 177 13.87 6.01 31.42
CA GLN A 177 14.55 5.70 32.69
C GLN A 177 15.81 6.56 32.89
N ALA A 178 16.57 6.82 31.82
CA ALA A 178 17.71 7.73 31.86
C ALA A 178 17.28 9.18 32.18
N PHE A 179 16.14 9.65 31.64
CA PHE A 179 15.58 10.96 31.99
C PHE A 179 15.23 11.04 33.48
N GLU A 180 14.63 10.00 34.04
CA GLU A 180 14.29 9.94 35.47
C GLU A 180 15.55 9.96 36.35
N LYS A 181 16.57 9.16 36.02
CA LYS A 181 17.83 9.09 36.78
C LYS A 181 18.66 10.37 36.69
N THR A 182 18.63 11.07 35.56
CA THR A 182 19.42 12.30 35.34
C THR A 182 18.66 13.59 35.69
N GLY A 183 17.33 13.53 35.81
CA GLY A 183 16.46 14.68 35.99
C GLY A 183 16.42 15.62 34.77
N LYS A 184 16.83 15.15 33.60
CA LYS A 184 16.87 15.94 32.34
C LYS A 184 16.12 15.22 31.23
N THR A 185 15.25 15.94 30.54
CA THR A 185 14.52 15.43 29.36
C THR A 185 15.04 16.13 28.10
N LEU A 186 15.39 15.34 27.09
CA LEU A 186 15.84 15.83 25.79
C LEU A 186 14.83 15.49 24.68
N PRO A 187 14.78 16.26 23.58
CA PRO A 187 14.01 15.88 22.38
C PRO A 187 14.49 14.53 21.83
N LEU A 188 13.54 13.70 21.37
CA LEU A 188 13.79 12.41 20.75
C LEU A 188 13.54 12.47 19.25
N MET A 189 14.51 12.05 18.44
CA MET A 189 14.32 11.74 17.02
C MET A 189 14.25 10.21 16.86
N VAL A 190 13.37 9.75 15.97
CA VAL A 190 13.31 8.32 15.59
C VAL A 190 13.40 8.19 14.08
N SER A 191 14.32 7.38 13.59
CA SER A 191 14.46 7.09 12.17
C SER A 191 14.40 5.60 11.90
N GLY A 192 13.47 5.23 11.02
CA GLY A 192 13.28 3.87 10.56
C GLY A 192 14.16 3.55 9.35
N THR A 193 14.43 2.26 9.15
CA THR A 193 15.03 1.77 7.92
C THR A 193 14.03 0.87 7.21
N ILE A 194 13.64 1.30 6.01
CA ILE A 194 12.76 0.54 5.11
C ILE A 194 13.66 -0.11 4.05
N GLU A 195 13.58 -1.43 4.00
CA GLU A 195 14.29 -2.23 3.02
C GLU A 195 13.68 -2.02 1.61
N PRO A 196 14.38 -2.35 0.51
CA PRO A 196 13.92 -2.14 -0.90
C PRO A 196 12.54 -2.75 -1.23
N MET A 197 12.08 -3.56 -0.31
CA MET A 197 10.96 -4.44 -0.34
C MET A 197 9.70 -3.78 0.25
N GLY A 198 9.82 -2.56 0.78
CA GLY A 198 8.73 -1.70 1.24
C GLY A 198 8.36 -1.81 2.73
N THR A 199 9.14 -2.54 3.53
CA THR A 199 8.90 -2.74 4.98
C THR A 199 10.20 -2.63 5.77
N THR A 200 10.10 -2.44 7.09
CA THR A 200 11.21 -2.70 8.02
C THR A 200 11.62 -4.17 7.98
N LEU A 201 12.78 -4.50 8.56
CA LEU A 201 13.22 -5.90 8.68
C LEU A 201 12.21 -6.76 9.45
N ALA A 202 11.60 -6.20 10.50
CA ALA A 202 10.57 -6.86 11.30
C ALA A 202 9.17 -6.87 10.64
N GLY A 203 9.02 -6.27 9.45
CA GLY A 203 7.89 -6.46 8.55
C GLY A 203 6.84 -5.35 8.52
N GLN A 204 6.97 -4.30 9.34
CA GLN A 204 6.06 -3.15 9.31
C GLN A 204 6.30 -2.28 8.08
N ASP A 205 5.23 -1.83 7.43
CA ASP A 205 5.31 -0.73 6.46
C ASP A 205 5.43 0.63 7.18
N ILE A 206 5.56 1.72 6.41
CA ILE A 206 5.78 3.05 6.96
C ILE A 206 4.58 3.59 7.77
N GLU A 207 3.36 3.20 7.40
CA GLU A 207 2.14 3.60 8.11
C GLU A 207 2.12 2.94 9.49
N SER A 208 2.33 1.62 9.51
CA SER A 208 2.38 0.81 10.73
C SER A 208 3.51 1.26 11.64
N PHE A 209 4.70 1.54 11.07
CA PHE A 209 5.85 2.06 11.81
C PHE A 209 5.51 3.35 12.55
N TYR A 210 4.97 4.36 11.85
CA TYR A 210 4.60 5.64 12.46
C TYR A 210 3.50 5.51 13.51
N ILE A 211 2.42 4.75 13.22
CA ILE A 211 1.31 4.53 14.16
C ILE A 211 1.81 3.93 15.47
N SER A 212 2.82 3.06 15.41
CA SER A 212 3.36 2.33 16.57
C SER A 212 4.23 3.16 17.49
N LEU A 213 4.77 4.29 17.02
CA LEU A 213 5.67 5.17 17.79
C LEU A 213 5.09 6.56 18.08
N GLU A 214 3.89 6.87 17.58
CA GLU A 214 3.28 8.20 17.72
C GLU A 214 3.18 8.65 19.20
N HIS A 215 2.89 7.71 20.10
CA HIS A 215 2.75 7.99 21.54
C HIS A 215 4.06 8.47 22.19
N MET A 216 5.21 8.18 21.58
CA MET A 216 6.52 8.61 22.06
C MET A 216 6.73 10.12 21.88
N LYS A 217 5.89 10.78 21.06
CA LYS A 217 5.94 12.22 20.73
C LYS A 217 7.35 12.68 20.30
N PRO A 218 8.00 12.00 19.35
CA PRO A 218 9.32 12.41 18.88
C PRO A 218 9.25 13.78 18.21
N VAL A 219 10.35 14.54 18.26
CA VAL A 219 10.46 15.83 17.57
C VAL A 219 10.47 15.62 16.05
N SER A 220 11.10 14.53 15.58
CA SER A 220 11.00 14.09 14.20
C SER A 220 10.87 12.57 14.06
N VAL A 221 10.17 12.15 13.01
CA VAL A 221 10.17 10.77 12.53
C VAL A 221 10.67 10.77 11.09
N GLY A 222 11.54 9.84 10.74
CA GLY A 222 12.11 9.82 9.41
C GLY A 222 12.60 8.48 8.94
N LEU A 223 13.32 8.52 7.83
CA LEU A 223 13.97 7.37 7.22
C LEU A 223 15.44 7.65 6.97
N ASN A 224 16.25 6.62 7.23
CA ASN A 224 17.68 6.61 6.95
C ASN A 224 18.15 5.21 6.54
N CYS A 225 19.33 5.16 5.91
CA CYS A 225 19.99 3.93 5.48
C CYS A 225 19.18 3.08 4.48
N ALA A 226 19.66 1.85 4.23
CA ALA A 226 19.23 0.77 3.32
C ALA A 226 19.03 1.12 1.83
N THR A 227 18.48 2.28 1.51
CA THR A 227 18.11 2.65 0.14
C THR A 227 18.48 4.09 -0.16
N GLY A 228 18.68 4.40 -1.45
CA GLY A 228 18.83 5.77 -1.92
C GLY A 228 17.49 6.54 -1.88
N PRO A 229 17.53 7.88 -2.02
CA PRO A 229 16.36 8.76 -1.86
C PRO A 229 15.11 8.29 -2.63
N GLU A 230 15.30 7.79 -3.85
CA GLU A 230 14.20 7.48 -4.75
C GLU A 230 13.33 6.30 -4.28
N PHE A 231 13.89 5.30 -3.57
CA PHE A 231 13.11 4.24 -2.93
C PHE A 231 12.29 4.78 -1.76
N MET A 232 12.78 5.82 -1.10
CA MET A 232 12.09 6.45 0.02
C MET A 232 10.94 7.35 -0.43
N THR A 233 10.79 7.69 -1.72
CA THR A 233 9.82 8.67 -2.22
C THR A 233 8.38 8.41 -1.75
N ASP A 234 7.84 7.23 -2.01
CA ASP A 234 6.46 6.90 -1.64
C ASP A 234 6.33 6.78 -0.12
N HIS A 235 7.35 6.28 0.57
CA HIS A 235 7.36 6.16 2.02
C HIS A 235 7.39 7.54 2.72
N ILE A 236 8.20 8.47 2.24
CA ILE A 236 8.27 9.86 2.74
C ILE A 236 6.98 10.61 2.39
N ARG A 237 6.37 10.39 1.22
CA ARG A 237 5.07 10.98 0.88
C ARG A 237 3.98 10.52 1.85
N THR A 238 3.88 9.21 2.08
CA THR A 238 2.92 8.63 3.03
C THR A 238 3.20 9.12 4.45
N LEU A 239 4.45 9.05 4.91
CA LEU A 239 4.85 9.55 6.23
C LEU A 239 4.54 11.04 6.39
N SER A 240 4.81 11.86 5.38
CA SER A 240 4.50 13.30 5.37
C SER A 240 2.99 13.57 5.47
N SER A 241 2.15 12.74 4.86
CA SER A 241 0.69 12.88 4.96
C SER A 241 0.13 12.48 6.34
N LEU A 242 0.79 11.53 7.01
CA LEU A 242 0.33 10.94 8.27
C LEU A 242 0.93 11.64 9.50
N ALA A 243 2.20 12.05 9.42
CA ALA A 243 2.99 12.48 10.56
C ALA A 243 2.50 13.78 11.19
N ARG A 244 2.42 13.81 12.52
CA ARG A 244 2.15 15.00 13.34
C ARG A 244 3.41 15.53 14.00
N THR A 245 4.56 15.10 13.51
CA THR A 245 5.91 15.50 13.94
C THR A 245 6.66 16.10 12.74
N ALA A 246 7.88 16.59 12.97
CA ALA A 246 8.76 16.92 11.87
C ALA A 246 9.15 15.65 11.10
N VAL A 247 9.40 15.75 9.80
CA VAL A 247 9.83 14.61 8.97
C VAL A 247 11.31 14.75 8.62
N SER A 248 12.09 13.70 8.88
CA SER A 248 13.52 13.64 8.54
C SER A 248 13.80 12.64 7.41
N CYS A 249 14.77 12.95 6.55
CA CYS A 249 15.24 12.01 5.52
C CYS A 249 16.75 12.19 5.30
N TYR A 250 17.52 11.13 5.57
CA TYR A 250 18.97 11.15 5.42
C TYR A 250 19.45 9.80 4.85
N PRO A 251 19.32 9.61 3.53
CA PRO A 251 19.63 8.33 2.87
C PRO A 251 21.13 8.13 2.66
N ASN A 252 21.49 6.92 2.22
CA ASN A 252 22.87 6.63 1.78
C ASN A 252 23.21 7.41 0.50
N ALA A 253 24.52 7.58 0.25
CA ALA A 253 25.05 8.04 -1.03
C ALA A 253 24.94 6.93 -2.09
N GLY A 254 23.72 6.48 -2.37
CA GLY A 254 23.44 5.35 -3.24
C GLY A 254 23.58 4.00 -2.55
N LEU A 255 23.54 2.92 -3.33
CA LEU A 255 23.89 1.59 -2.85
C LEU A 255 25.40 1.38 -3.03
N PRO A 256 26.09 0.73 -2.08
CA PRO A 256 27.49 0.41 -2.25
C PRO A 256 27.70 -0.58 -3.41
N ASP A 257 28.83 -0.51 -4.09
CA ASP A 257 29.26 -1.51 -5.07
C ASP A 257 29.81 -2.79 -4.41
N GLU A 258 30.32 -3.74 -5.22
CA GLU A 258 30.88 -5.01 -4.73
C GLU A 258 32.12 -4.81 -3.84
N GLU A 259 32.79 -3.67 -3.99
CA GLU A 259 33.95 -3.22 -3.23
C GLU A 259 33.59 -2.36 -2.01
N GLY A 260 32.29 -2.12 -1.76
CA GLY A 260 31.79 -1.33 -0.64
C GLY A 260 31.86 0.20 -0.82
N GLN A 261 32.17 0.67 -2.04
CA GLN A 261 32.26 2.09 -2.37
C GLN A 261 30.90 2.69 -2.70
N TYR A 262 30.67 3.91 -2.23
CA TYR A 262 29.50 4.70 -2.52
C TYR A 262 29.85 5.77 -3.54
N HIS A 263 28.96 5.97 -4.51
CA HIS A 263 29.32 6.74 -5.68
C HIS A 263 28.31 7.83 -6.05
N GLU A 264 27.16 7.88 -5.37
CA GLU A 264 26.21 8.96 -5.55
C GLU A 264 26.89 10.28 -5.19
N SER A 265 27.07 11.17 -6.17
CA SER A 265 27.76 12.43 -5.94
C SER A 265 27.00 13.39 -5.01
N PRO A 266 27.71 14.36 -4.35
CA PRO A 266 27.10 15.42 -3.56
C PRO A 266 25.91 16.12 -4.21
N GLN A 267 26.07 16.57 -5.46
CA GLN A 267 25.04 17.33 -6.17
C GLN A 267 23.83 16.46 -6.52
N SER A 268 24.06 15.18 -6.85
CA SER A 268 22.98 14.27 -7.21
C SER A 268 22.12 13.93 -5.98
N LEU A 269 22.75 13.59 -4.86
CA LEU A 269 22.05 13.38 -3.59
C LEU A 269 21.26 14.62 -3.17
N ALA A 270 21.90 15.80 -3.22
CA ALA A 270 21.27 17.07 -2.86
C ALA A 270 20.04 17.39 -3.72
N LYS A 271 20.14 17.19 -5.04
CA LYS A 271 19.02 17.41 -5.97
C LYS A 271 17.83 16.48 -5.70
N LYS A 272 18.09 15.20 -5.36
CA LYS A 272 17.03 14.23 -5.04
C LYS A 272 16.28 14.63 -3.76
N ILE A 273 17.00 15.00 -2.70
CA ILE A 273 16.41 15.45 -1.45
C ILE A 273 15.67 16.79 -1.62
N LYS A 274 16.20 17.71 -2.44
CA LYS A 274 15.53 18.96 -2.78
C LYS A 274 14.12 18.73 -3.33
N ALA A 275 13.92 17.74 -4.19
CA ALA A 275 12.60 17.43 -4.74
C ALA A 275 11.57 17.08 -3.65
N PHE A 276 11.99 16.40 -2.57
CA PHE A 276 11.11 16.13 -1.42
C PHE A 276 10.83 17.40 -0.60
N ALA A 277 11.82 18.27 -0.47
CA ALA A 277 11.66 19.56 0.19
C ALA A 277 10.73 20.51 -0.59
N GLU A 278 10.78 20.53 -1.92
CA GLU A 278 9.92 21.34 -2.80
C GLU A 278 8.44 20.94 -2.71
N GLU A 279 8.15 19.65 -2.57
CA GLU A 279 6.80 19.13 -2.29
C GLU A 279 6.33 19.41 -0.85
N GLY A 280 7.19 20.03 -0.04
CA GLY A 280 6.90 20.38 1.36
C GLY A 280 6.84 19.16 2.27
N TRP A 281 7.61 18.10 2.00
CA TRP A 281 7.56 16.86 2.79
C TRP A 281 8.56 16.78 3.94
N LEU A 282 9.60 17.62 3.96
CA LEU A 282 10.73 17.47 4.89
C LEU A 282 10.91 18.67 5.84
N ASN A 283 11.47 18.38 7.00
CA ASN A 283 11.88 19.35 8.02
C ASN A 283 13.37 19.22 8.37
N ILE A 284 13.94 18.02 8.23
CA ILE A 284 15.36 17.73 8.47
C ILE A 284 15.88 16.89 7.30
N VAL A 285 17.06 17.22 6.79
CA VAL A 285 17.76 16.49 5.73
C VAL A 285 19.17 16.15 6.19
N GLY A 286 19.78 15.10 5.66
CA GLY A 286 21.16 14.74 5.99
C GLY A 286 21.69 13.63 5.11
N GLY A 287 22.73 12.94 5.57
CA GLY A 287 23.31 11.80 4.89
C GLY A 287 23.58 10.61 5.82
N CYS A 288 23.50 9.39 5.27
CA CYS A 288 23.91 8.17 5.95
C CYS A 288 25.16 7.60 5.25
N CYS A 289 25.28 6.29 5.06
CA CYS A 289 26.50 5.64 4.57
C CYS A 289 26.96 6.21 3.22
N GLY A 290 28.28 6.46 3.09
CA GLY A 290 28.89 7.01 1.88
C GLY A 290 28.83 8.53 1.74
N THR A 291 28.07 9.22 2.60
CA THR A 291 27.99 10.69 2.55
C THR A 291 29.18 11.33 3.24
N THR A 292 29.61 12.48 2.73
CA THR A 292 30.82 13.22 3.16
C THR A 292 30.51 14.70 3.37
N PRO A 293 31.42 15.53 3.92
CA PRO A 293 31.18 16.96 4.08
C PRO A 293 30.77 17.67 2.78
N ALA A 294 31.29 17.24 1.63
CA ALA A 294 30.88 17.78 0.34
C ALA A 294 29.38 17.54 0.04
N HIS A 295 28.85 16.37 0.43
CA HIS A 295 27.41 16.05 0.31
C HIS A 295 26.56 16.95 1.20
N ILE A 296 27.00 17.16 2.44
CA ILE A 296 26.28 17.98 3.41
C ILE A 296 26.26 19.44 3.00
N GLU A 297 27.37 19.98 2.48
CA GLU A 297 27.40 21.35 1.97
C GLU A 297 26.47 21.53 0.76
N ALA A 298 26.48 20.59 -0.18
CA ALA A 298 25.57 20.61 -1.33
C ALA A 298 24.10 20.52 -0.91
N LEU A 299 23.77 19.64 0.04
CA LEU A 299 22.42 19.51 0.62
C LEU A 299 21.98 20.82 1.27
N ALA A 300 22.84 21.40 2.11
CA ALA A 300 22.55 22.64 2.82
C ALA A 300 22.25 23.79 1.86
N ASP A 301 23.02 23.91 0.77
CA ASP A 301 22.83 24.97 -0.22
C ASP A 301 21.53 24.81 -1.01
N GLU A 302 21.15 23.58 -1.38
CA GLU A 302 19.92 23.33 -2.14
C GLU A 302 18.64 23.56 -1.31
N VAL A 303 18.65 23.25 -0.01
CA VAL A 303 17.47 23.39 0.85
C VAL A 303 17.37 24.74 1.55
N ALA A 304 18.43 25.58 1.53
CA ALA A 304 18.49 26.84 2.29
C ALA A 304 17.34 27.81 2.01
N SER A 305 16.81 27.82 0.78
CA SER A 305 15.74 28.73 0.34
C SER A 305 14.33 28.15 0.47
N LEU A 306 14.22 26.86 0.79
CA LEU A 306 12.94 26.15 0.82
C LEU A 306 12.29 26.21 2.21
N PRO A 307 10.96 26.41 2.28
CA PRO A 307 10.28 26.41 3.56
C PRO A 307 10.22 24.97 4.13
N PRO A 308 10.36 24.80 5.46
CA PRO A 308 10.15 23.50 6.08
C PRO A 308 8.67 23.09 5.98
N ARG A 309 8.43 21.77 5.96
CA ARG A 309 7.08 21.20 6.03
C ARG A 309 6.30 21.77 7.21
N THR A 310 5.06 22.18 6.95
CA THR A 310 4.13 22.58 8.01
C THR A 310 3.50 21.34 8.63
N VAL A 311 3.68 21.15 9.94
CA VAL A 311 3.07 20.03 10.67
C VAL A 311 1.55 20.24 10.73
N PRO A 312 0.72 19.29 10.24
CA PRO A 312 -0.73 19.47 10.21
C PRO A 312 -1.35 19.60 11.60
N SER A 313 -2.16 20.65 11.82
CA SER A 313 -2.98 20.85 13.02
C SER A 313 -4.39 20.27 12.83
N GLY A 314 -4.87 19.43 13.73
CA GLY A 314 -6.26 18.93 13.72
C GLY A 314 -6.45 17.60 14.45
N ALA A 315 -7.71 17.21 14.65
CA ALA A 315 -8.08 15.92 15.21
C ALA A 315 -7.58 14.78 14.32
N LYS A 316 -7.04 13.73 14.94
CA LYS A 316 -6.56 12.54 14.23
C LYS A 316 -7.66 11.48 14.16
N PRO A 317 -7.80 10.73 13.05
CA PRO A 317 -8.64 9.56 13.04
C PRO A 317 -8.11 8.52 14.04
N HIS A 318 -8.97 7.61 14.49
CA HIS A 318 -8.54 6.46 15.25
C HIS A 318 -7.60 5.58 14.40
N THR A 319 -6.46 5.19 14.96
CA THR A 319 -5.50 4.31 14.29
C THR A 319 -4.93 3.30 15.27
N VAL A 320 -4.82 2.05 14.83
CA VAL A 320 -4.14 0.95 15.53
C VAL A 320 -3.29 0.17 14.53
N SER A 321 -2.34 -0.63 15.00
CA SER A 321 -1.46 -1.40 14.10
C SER A 321 -1.06 -2.74 14.72
N GLY A 322 -0.89 -3.73 13.85
CA GLY A 322 -0.09 -4.93 14.12
C GLY A 322 1.20 -4.85 13.31
N ILE A 323 1.39 -5.81 12.41
CA ILE A 323 2.31 -5.67 11.28
C ILE A 323 1.69 -4.76 10.21
N ASP A 324 0.38 -4.90 10.01
CA ASP A 324 -0.40 -4.05 9.11
C ASP A 324 -1.14 -2.96 9.93
N GLY A 325 -1.25 -1.76 9.36
CA GLY A 325 -1.95 -0.63 9.94
C GLY A 325 -3.46 -0.71 9.70
N LEU A 326 -4.25 -0.24 10.67
CA LEU A 326 -5.68 -0.03 10.56
C LEU A 326 -5.99 1.43 10.85
N ILE A 327 -6.25 2.20 9.79
CA ILE A 327 -6.69 3.59 9.85
C ILE A 327 -8.22 3.59 9.72
N TYR A 328 -8.90 4.05 10.76
CA TYR A 328 -10.35 4.00 10.81
C TYR A 328 -11.00 5.01 9.84
N GLU A 329 -11.97 4.53 9.06
CA GLU A 329 -12.89 5.34 8.25
C GLU A 329 -14.35 4.99 8.59
N GLU A 330 -15.24 5.98 8.59
CA GLU A 330 -16.65 5.81 8.97
C GLU A 330 -17.40 4.80 8.09
N THR A 331 -17.02 4.65 6.83
CA THR A 331 -17.62 3.66 5.90
C THR A 331 -17.26 2.21 6.22
N MET A 332 -16.34 1.97 7.15
CA MET A 332 -15.93 0.61 7.56
C MET A 332 -16.77 0.05 8.71
N ARG A 333 -17.74 0.81 9.24
CA ARG A 333 -18.54 0.37 10.38
C ARG A 333 -19.47 -0.82 10.03
N PRO A 334 -19.63 -1.80 10.94
CA PRO A 334 -18.82 -2.02 12.13
C PRO A 334 -17.53 -2.78 11.77
N LEU A 335 -16.42 -2.43 12.42
CA LEU A 335 -15.19 -3.19 12.37
C LEU A 335 -15.33 -4.45 13.24
N PHE A 336 -15.16 -5.62 12.62
CA PHE A 336 -15.21 -6.88 13.34
C PHE A 336 -13.96 -7.19 14.15
N VAL A 337 -14.19 -7.52 15.43
CA VAL A 337 -13.21 -8.08 16.34
C VAL A 337 -13.51 -9.56 16.53
N GLY A 338 -12.56 -10.43 16.19
CA GLY A 338 -12.76 -11.88 16.28
C GLY A 338 -12.71 -12.39 17.73
N GLU A 339 -13.81 -12.98 18.22
CA GLU A 339 -13.98 -13.41 19.63
C GLU A 339 -13.44 -14.82 19.97
N ARG A 340 -13.06 -15.64 18.99
CA ARG A 340 -12.81 -17.09 19.20
C ARG A 340 -11.51 -17.43 19.93
N THR A 341 -10.62 -16.46 20.05
CA THR A 341 -9.34 -16.52 20.77
C THR A 341 -9.54 -16.16 22.25
N ASN A 342 -10.59 -16.75 22.83
CA ASN A 342 -11.06 -16.52 24.19
C ASN A 342 -11.27 -17.87 24.91
N VAL A 343 -10.57 -18.10 26.02
CA VAL A 343 -10.64 -19.38 26.77
C VAL A 343 -11.99 -19.60 27.45
N ILE A 344 -12.73 -18.53 27.74
CA ILE A 344 -14.08 -18.61 28.32
C ILE A 344 -15.10 -18.92 27.22
N GLY A 345 -15.01 -18.22 26.08
CA GLY A 345 -15.97 -18.30 24.98
C GLY A 345 -15.79 -19.48 24.02
N SER A 346 -14.57 -20.02 23.90
CA SER A 346 -14.22 -21.00 22.85
C SER A 346 -13.63 -22.28 23.44
N ARG A 347 -14.46 -23.34 23.51
CA ARG A 347 -14.04 -24.67 24.01
C ARG A 347 -12.84 -25.25 23.26
N LYS A 348 -12.76 -25.04 21.95
CA LYS A 348 -11.64 -25.51 21.12
C LYS A 348 -10.35 -24.77 21.50
N PHE A 349 -10.43 -23.45 21.66
CA PHE A 349 -9.28 -22.63 22.02
C PHE A 349 -8.82 -22.94 23.46
N LYS A 350 -9.74 -22.98 24.42
CA LYS A 350 -9.46 -23.39 25.81
C LYS A 350 -8.69 -24.70 25.88
N ARG A 351 -9.13 -25.72 25.13
CA ARG A 351 -8.44 -27.02 25.07
C ARG A 351 -7.01 -26.87 24.54
N LEU A 352 -6.82 -26.14 23.44
CA LEU A 352 -5.49 -25.98 22.83
C LEU A 352 -4.53 -25.21 23.74
N ILE A 353 -5.01 -24.17 24.44
CA ILE A 353 -4.22 -23.44 25.44
C ILE A 353 -3.87 -24.35 26.63
N ALA A 354 -4.85 -25.08 27.18
CA ALA A 354 -4.61 -26.01 28.28
C ALA A 354 -3.62 -27.14 27.92
N GLU A 355 -3.62 -27.59 26.65
CA GLU A 355 -2.68 -28.57 26.10
C GLU A 355 -1.34 -27.93 25.63
N GLN A 356 -1.14 -26.62 25.84
CA GLN A 356 0.02 -25.83 25.38
C GLN A 356 0.31 -25.96 23.86
N LYS A 357 -0.72 -26.22 23.06
CA LYS A 357 -0.66 -26.27 21.59
C LYS A 357 -0.82 -24.88 20.98
N PHE A 358 0.07 -23.97 21.36
CA PHE A 358 -0.01 -22.56 20.96
C PHE A 358 0.04 -22.35 19.44
N GLU A 359 0.82 -23.17 18.73
CA GLU A 359 0.89 -23.09 17.27
C GLU A 359 -0.47 -23.43 16.61
N GLU A 360 -1.16 -24.48 17.07
CA GLU A 360 -2.51 -24.82 16.60
C GLU A 360 -3.54 -23.78 17.04
N ALA A 361 -3.39 -23.22 18.25
CA ALA A 361 -4.25 -22.15 18.76
C ALA A 361 -4.14 -20.89 17.89
N SER A 362 -2.93 -20.54 17.44
CA SER A 362 -2.70 -19.37 16.57
C SER A 362 -3.37 -19.47 15.20
N GLU A 363 -3.64 -20.69 14.70
CA GLU A 363 -4.44 -20.88 13.48
C GLU A 363 -5.91 -20.48 13.67
N ILE A 364 -6.44 -20.49 14.90
CA ILE A 364 -7.78 -19.95 15.19
C ILE A 364 -7.77 -18.43 14.99
N ALA A 365 -6.75 -17.72 15.46
CA ALA A 365 -6.58 -16.29 15.23
C ALA A 365 -6.51 -15.96 13.73
N ARG A 366 -5.65 -16.68 12.99
CA ARG A 366 -5.50 -16.52 11.54
C ARG A 366 -6.79 -16.84 10.77
N ALA A 367 -7.53 -17.88 11.17
CA ALA A 367 -8.79 -18.24 10.54
C ALA A 367 -9.85 -17.14 10.70
N GLN A 368 -9.91 -16.49 11.87
CA GLN A 368 -10.82 -15.36 12.08
C GLN A 368 -10.52 -14.18 11.14
N VAL A 369 -9.24 -13.83 10.96
CA VAL A 369 -8.84 -12.78 10.00
C VAL A 369 -9.24 -13.18 8.58
N LYS A 370 -8.99 -14.43 8.18
CA LYS A 370 -9.41 -14.96 6.87
C LYS A 370 -10.94 -14.88 6.67
N ASN A 371 -11.71 -14.99 7.76
CA ASN A 371 -13.17 -14.93 7.77
C ASN A 371 -13.69 -13.52 8.10
N GLY A 372 -12.90 -12.46 7.91
CA GLY A 372 -13.36 -11.08 7.95
C GLY A 372 -13.17 -10.32 9.27
N ALA A 373 -12.43 -10.88 10.24
CA ALA A 373 -12.04 -10.12 11.42
C ALA A 373 -10.94 -9.09 11.05
N HIS A 374 -11.13 -7.83 11.47
CA HIS A 374 -10.18 -6.73 11.26
C HIS A 374 -9.18 -6.62 12.42
N VAL A 375 -9.60 -7.03 13.62
CA VAL A 375 -8.80 -7.08 14.84
C VAL A 375 -9.09 -8.41 15.54
N ILE A 376 -8.14 -8.94 16.29
CA ILE A 376 -8.31 -10.21 17.04
C ILE A 376 -8.32 -9.93 18.54
N ASP A 377 -9.35 -10.41 19.22
CA ASP A 377 -9.46 -10.36 20.68
C ASP A 377 -8.77 -11.54 21.33
N ILE A 378 -7.88 -11.30 22.29
CA ILE A 378 -7.07 -12.33 22.94
C ILE A 378 -7.36 -12.30 24.44
N CYS A 379 -8.15 -13.27 24.89
CA CYS A 379 -8.51 -13.47 26.29
C CYS A 379 -8.06 -14.85 26.76
N LEU A 380 -7.09 -14.89 27.67
CA LEU A 380 -6.49 -16.12 28.21
C LEU A 380 -6.74 -16.30 29.70
N ALA A 381 -7.61 -15.48 30.28
CA ALA A 381 -7.98 -15.55 31.69
C ALA A 381 -8.70 -16.87 32.02
N ASP A 382 -7.95 -17.82 32.60
CA ASP A 382 -8.45 -19.08 33.13
C ASP A 382 -8.05 -19.20 34.62
N PRO A 383 -9.00 -19.26 35.57
CA PRO A 383 -8.69 -19.33 37.01
C PRO A 383 -7.79 -20.49 37.42
N ASP A 384 -7.75 -21.55 36.59
CA ASP A 384 -6.98 -22.76 36.85
C ASP A 384 -5.55 -22.72 36.28
N ARG A 385 -5.12 -21.60 35.67
CA ARG A 385 -3.83 -21.49 34.95
C ARG A 385 -3.15 -20.14 35.18
N ASP A 386 -1.87 -20.08 34.78
CA ASP A 386 -1.10 -18.83 34.75
C ASP A 386 -1.35 -18.13 33.40
N GLU A 387 -2.19 -17.08 33.43
CA GLU A 387 -2.53 -16.28 32.26
C GLU A 387 -1.29 -15.61 31.64
N ALA A 388 -0.28 -15.22 32.43
CA ALA A 388 0.91 -14.55 31.94
C ALA A 388 1.85 -15.51 31.21
N GLU A 389 1.91 -16.78 31.61
CA GLU A 389 2.64 -17.84 30.88
C GLU A 389 1.92 -18.17 29.56
N ASP A 390 0.59 -18.35 29.61
CA ASP A 390 -0.20 -18.68 28.43
C ASP A 390 -0.20 -17.55 27.39
N MET A 391 -0.28 -16.28 27.84
CA MET A 391 -0.21 -15.10 26.98
C MET A 391 1.13 -15.00 26.26
N GLU A 392 2.22 -15.20 26.98
CA GLU A 392 3.56 -15.24 26.38
C GLU A 392 3.69 -16.38 25.36
N GLY A 393 3.27 -17.59 25.71
CA GLY A 393 3.34 -18.76 24.83
C GLY A 393 2.51 -18.58 23.55
N PHE A 394 1.31 -18.02 23.69
CA PHE A 394 0.41 -17.78 22.57
C PHE A 394 0.90 -16.66 21.65
N LEU A 395 1.31 -15.51 22.19
CA LEU A 395 1.72 -14.35 21.37
C LEU A 395 2.99 -14.62 20.55
N LYS A 396 3.93 -15.43 21.07
CA LYS A 396 5.11 -15.87 20.32
C LYS A 396 4.75 -16.58 19.01
N GLU A 397 3.64 -17.31 18.97
CA GLU A 397 3.16 -17.98 17.76
C GLU A 397 2.18 -17.12 16.95
N ALA A 398 1.28 -16.40 17.62
CA ALA A 398 0.29 -15.55 16.96
C ALA A 398 0.92 -14.43 16.12
N MET A 399 1.95 -13.75 16.65
CA MET A 399 2.64 -12.64 15.95
C MET A 399 3.34 -13.10 14.66
N LYS A 400 3.70 -14.38 14.53
CA LYS A 400 4.31 -14.93 13.30
C LYS A 400 3.28 -15.13 12.18
N LYS A 401 1.99 -15.25 12.52
CA LYS A 401 0.93 -15.68 11.59
C LYS A 401 -0.15 -14.63 11.36
N VAL A 402 -0.36 -13.73 12.31
CA VAL A 402 -1.41 -12.72 12.27
C VAL A 402 -0.78 -11.35 12.12
N LYS A 403 -1.12 -10.67 11.03
CA LYS A 403 -0.65 -9.32 10.75
C LYS A 403 -1.57 -8.22 11.31
N ALA A 404 -2.84 -8.56 11.51
CA ALA A 404 -3.86 -7.67 12.04
C ALA A 404 -3.52 -7.20 13.47
N PRO A 405 -4.01 -6.03 13.90
CA PRO A 405 -3.86 -5.57 15.28
C PRO A 405 -4.54 -6.52 16.28
N PHE A 406 -4.08 -6.47 17.54
CA PHE A 406 -4.65 -7.25 18.64
C PHE A 406 -5.40 -6.39 19.65
N VAL A 407 -6.52 -6.93 20.15
CA VAL A 407 -7.15 -6.53 21.39
C VAL A 407 -6.62 -7.45 22.49
N ILE A 408 -5.89 -6.89 23.45
CA ILE A 408 -5.39 -7.61 24.62
C ILE A 408 -6.47 -7.53 25.69
N ASP A 409 -7.19 -8.63 25.89
CA ASP A 409 -8.31 -8.74 26.83
C ASP A 409 -7.87 -9.40 28.14
N SER A 410 -7.61 -8.58 29.16
CA SER A 410 -7.21 -9.06 30.48
C SER A 410 -7.53 -8.07 31.60
N THR A 411 -7.80 -8.61 32.78
CA THR A 411 -7.95 -7.83 34.02
C THR A 411 -6.65 -7.74 34.82
N ASP A 412 -5.60 -8.49 34.46
CA ASP A 412 -4.31 -8.42 35.14
C ASP A 412 -3.36 -7.44 34.44
N LYS A 413 -2.86 -6.45 35.18
CA LYS A 413 -1.92 -5.44 34.66
C LYS A 413 -0.58 -6.06 34.24
N THR A 414 -0.16 -7.13 34.91
CA THR A 414 1.08 -7.87 34.61
C THR A 414 0.95 -8.59 33.27
N VAL A 415 -0.21 -9.17 32.99
CA VAL A 415 -0.50 -9.83 31.70
C VAL A 415 -0.52 -8.80 30.58
N ILE A 416 -1.17 -7.64 30.79
CA ILE A 416 -1.20 -6.55 29.82
C ILE A 416 0.21 -6.04 29.50
N GLU A 417 1.02 -5.73 30.53
CA GLU A 417 2.40 -5.29 30.35
C GLU A 417 3.19 -6.30 29.53
N LYS A 418 3.08 -7.59 29.89
CA LYS A 418 3.78 -8.67 29.23
C LYS A 418 3.35 -8.82 27.77
N ALA A 419 2.05 -8.76 27.49
CA ALA A 419 1.52 -8.82 26.13
C ALA A 419 2.02 -7.67 25.24
N LEU A 420 2.08 -6.45 25.80
CA LEU A 420 2.56 -5.27 25.08
C LEU A 420 4.05 -5.36 24.70
N LYS A 421 4.87 -6.10 25.46
CA LYS A 421 6.27 -6.39 25.11
C LYS A 421 6.42 -7.30 23.87
N TYR A 422 5.37 -8.04 23.48
CA TYR A 422 5.35 -8.84 22.25
C TYR A 422 4.68 -8.11 21.08
N SER A 423 3.98 -7.00 21.33
CA SER A 423 3.28 -6.25 20.29
C SER A 423 4.18 -5.20 19.67
N GLN A 424 4.60 -5.44 18.42
CA GLN A 424 5.28 -4.43 17.60
C GLN A 424 4.38 -3.19 17.41
N GLY A 425 3.12 -3.42 17.07
CA GLY A 425 2.15 -2.37 16.74
C GLY A 425 1.51 -1.66 17.93
N LYS A 426 0.57 -0.75 17.64
CA LYS A 426 -0.31 -0.10 18.61
C LYS A 426 -1.54 -0.99 18.84
N ALA A 427 -1.54 -1.71 19.96
CA ALA A 427 -2.62 -2.62 20.36
C ALA A 427 -3.82 -1.89 20.99
N ILE A 428 -4.94 -2.58 21.11
CA ILE A 428 -6.10 -2.15 21.91
C ILE A 428 -6.06 -2.90 23.24
N ILE A 429 -6.23 -2.19 24.36
CA ILE A 429 -6.32 -2.80 25.70
C ILE A 429 -7.79 -2.89 26.08
N ASN A 430 -8.26 -4.10 26.37
CA ASN A 430 -9.61 -4.42 26.81
C ASN A 430 -9.56 -5.01 28.23
N SER A 431 -10.08 -4.35 29.26
CA SER A 431 -10.58 -2.97 29.31
C SER A 431 -10.15 -2.26 30.60
N ILE A 432 -10.50 -0.99 30.70
CA ILE A 432 -10.44 -0.19 31.92
C ILE A 432 -11.84 0.35 32.25
N ASN A 433 -12.10 0.67 33.51
CA ASN A 433 -13.36 1.26 33.97
C ASN A 433 -13.15 2.04 35.28
N LEU A 434 -14.24 2.53 35.88
CA LEU A 434 -14.24 3.30 37.13
C LEU A 434 -14.84 2.52 38.33
N GLU A 435 -14.92 1.19 38.27
CA GLU A 435 -15.53 0.37 39.34
C GLU A 435 -14.86 0.61 40.70
N ASP A 436 -13.53 0.62 40.73
CA ASP A 436 -12.70 0.96 41.89
C ASP A 436 -12.22 2.42 41.86
N GLY A 437 -13.01 3.31 41.27
CA GLY A 437 -12.61 4.69 40.99
C GLY A 437 -11.46 4.76 39.97
N GLU A 438 -10.45 5.61 40.21
CA GLU A 438 -9.36 5.85 39.25
C GLU A 438 -8.18 4.85 39.37
N GLU A 439 -8.27 3.84 40.23
CA GLU A 439 -7.17 2.90 40.49
C GLU A 439 -6.75 2.16 39.21
N ARG A 440 -7.72 1.59 38.48
CA ARG A 440 -7.46 0.88 37.23
C ARG A 440 -6.82 1.77 36.16
N PHE A 441 -7.22 3.05 36.10
CA PHE A 441 -6.62 4.02 35.19
C PHE A 441 -5.16 4.28 35.57
N THR A 442 -4.89 4.43 36.87
CA THR A 442 -3.55 4.68 37.38
C THR A 442 -2.60 3.51 37.12
N ASP A 443 -3.12 2.28 37.13
CA ASP A 443 -2.35 1.07 36.85
C ASP A 443 -2.04 0.85 35.35
N ILE A 444 -2.99 1.12 34.44
CA ILE A 444 -2.85 0.77 33.02
C ILE A 444 -2.27 1.90 32.17
N LEU A 445 -2.59 3.16 32.47
CA LEU A 445 -2.17 4.29 31.66
C LEU A 445 -0.64 4.50 31.58
N PRO A 446 0.18 4.14 32.58
CA PRO A 446 1.63 4.10 32.43
C PRO A 446 2.07 3.22 31.25
N PHE A 447 1.47 2.04 31.08
CA PHE A 447 1.80 1.13 29.98
C PHE A 447 1.37 1.71 28.62
N VAL A 448 0.20 2.35 28.54
CA VAL A 448 -0.21 3.06 27.31
C VAL A 448 0.82 4.12 26.91
N LYS A 449 1.36 4.86 27.88
CA LYS A 449 2.38 5.89 27.65
C LYS A 449 3.76 5.32 27.34
N GLN A 450 4.04 4.06 27.70
CA GLN A 450 5.31 3.38 27.42
C GLN A 450 5.27 2.68 26.05
N PHE A 451 4.24 1.89 25.79
CA PHE A 451 4.17 0.98 24.64
C PHE A 451 3.30 1.48 23.49
N GLY A 452 2.41 2.45 23.74
CA GLY A 452 1.41 2.91 22.78
C GLY A 452 0.23 1.95 22.70
N GLY A 453 -0.98 2.46 22.90
CA GLY A 453 -2.19 1.65 22.80
C GLY A 453 -3.46 2.50 22.78
N ALA A 454 -4.53 1.91 22.27
CA ALA A 454 -5.90 2.40 22.44
C ALA A 454 -6.58 1.70 23.61
N LEU A 455 -7.62 2.30 24.16
CA LEU A 455 -8.28 1.86 25.39
C LEU A 455 -9.75 1.57 25.14
N VAL A 456 -10.18 0.35 25.46
CA VAL A 456 -11.59 0.06 25.69
C VAL A 456 -11.96 0.50 27.10
N VAL A 457 -12.97 1.36 27.21
CA VAL A 457 -13.46 1.91 28.48
C VAL A 457 -14.88 1.43 28.72
N GLY A 458 -15.04 0.50 29.65
CA GLY A 458 -16.35 0.02 30.06
C GLY A 458 -17.13 1.12 30.77
N THR A 459 -18.43 1.22 30.47
CA THR A 459 -19.35 2.13 31.20
C THR A 459 -19.74 1.56 32.57
N ILE A 460 -18.73 1.35 33.41
CA ILE A 460 -18.84 0.88 34.80
C ILE A 460 -18.22 1.95 35.69
N ASP A 461 -18.92 2.34 36.75
CA ASP A 461 -18.39 3.22 37.80
C ASP A 461 -18.62 2.63 39.20
N GLU A 462 -18.36 3.40 40.25
CA GLU A 462 -18.45 2.95 41.65
C GLU A 462 -19.89 2.57 42.06
N GLU A 463 -20.90 2.98 41.27
CA GLU A 463 -22.29 2.57 41.45
C GLU A 463 -22.63 1.25 40.71
N GLY A 464 -21.66 0.70 39.97
CA GLY A 464 -21.75 -0.55 39.22
C GLY A 464 -21.86 -0.35 37.71
N MET A 465 -22.33 -1.39 37.02
CA MET A 465 -22.48 -1.40 35.57
C MET A 465 -23.64 -0.49 35.12
N ALA A 466 -23.41 0.39 34.15
CA ALA A 466 -24.44 1.30 33.66
C ALA A 466 -25.48 0.56 32.79
N VAL A 467 -26.72 0.47 33.26
CA VAL A 467 -27.82 -0.19 32.52
C VAL A 467 -28.59 0.78 31.61
N THR A 468 -28.97 1.97 32.11
CA THR A 468 -29.73 2.98 31.35
C THR A 468 -28.84 3.81 30.41
N ALA A 469 -29.37 4.27 29.29
CA ALA A 469 -28.64 5.08 28.31
C ALA A 469 -28.04 6.36 28.91
N GLU A 470 -28.76 7.04 29.80
CA GLU A 470 -28.28 8.26 30.48
C GLU A 470 -27.10 7.99 31.38
N LYS A 471 -27.13 6.88 32.15
CA LYS A 471 -26.01 6.47 33.00
C LYS A 471 -24.80 6.05 32.16
N LYS A 472 -25.00 5.30 31.06
CA LYS A 472 -23.91 4.94 30.12
C LYS A 472 -23.22 6.20 29.60
N LEU A 473 -23.99 7.19 29.16
CA LEU A 473 -23.48 8.49 28.72
C LEU A 473 -22.75 9.24 29.85
N ALA A 474 -23.32 9.28 31.06
CA ALA A 474 -22.73 9.98 32.19
C ALA A 474 -21.35 9.41 32.57
N VAL A 475 -21.23 8.08 32.61
CA VAL A 475 -19.95 7.39 32.86
C VAL A 475 -18.97 7.67 31.72
N ALA A 476 -19.39 7.56 30.46
CA ALA A 476 -18.53 7.83 29.31
C ALA A 476 -17.98 9.28 29.31
N VAL A 477 -18.82 10.28 29.60
CA VAL A 477 -18.41 11.69 29.70
C VAL A 477 -17.42 11.89 30.85
N ARG A 478 -17.67 11.29 32.02
CA ARG A 478 -16.75 11.36 33.17
C ARG A 478 -15.40 10.72 32.84
N SER A 479 -15.41 9.51 32.29
CA SER A 479 -14.19 8.81 31.89
C SER A 479 -13.42 9.57 30.81
N HIS A 480 -14.12 10.13 29.81
CA HIS A 480 -13.51 10.99 28.79
C HIS A 480 -12.78 12.17 29.41
N GLN A 481 -13.43 12.92 30.31
CA GLN A 481 -12.82 14.08 30.99
C GLN A 481 -11.57 13.68 31.77
N LEU A 482 -11.64 12.59 32.56
CA LEU A 482 -10.47 12.09 33.29
C LEU A 482 -9.33 11.70 32.34
N LEU A 483 -9.61 10.87 31.34
CA LEU A 483 -8.60 10.35 30.43
C LEU A 483 -7.95 11.45 29.60
N THR A 484 -8.73 12.40 29.08
CA THR A 484 -8.23 13.49 28.22
C THR A 484 -7.58 14.62 29.02
N GLU A 485 -8.20 15.11 30.09
CA GLU A 485 -7.74 16.30 30.82
C GLU A 485 -6.69 15.96 31.88
N LYS A 486 -6.92 14.90 32.68
CA LYS A 486 -6.00 14.51 33.77
C LYS A 486 -4.84 13.66 33.26
N TYR A 487 -5.13 12.66 32.42
CA TYR A 487 -4.12 11.70 31.97
C TYR A 487 -3.50 12.01 30.60
N GLY A 488 -4.11 12.91 29.81
CA GLY A 488 -3.57 13.36 28.53
C GLY A 488 -3.66 12.31 27.41
N ILE A 489 -4.65 11.41 27.49
CA ILE A 489 -4.94 10.42 26.44
C ILE A 489 -5.74 11.09 25.32
N PRO A 490 -5.35 10.93 24.04
CA PRO A 490 -6.13 11.46 22.93
C PRO A 490 -7.53 10.84 22.87
N ALA A 491 -8.57 11.66 22.61
CA ALA A 491 -9.94 11.18 22.50
C ALA A 491 -10.12 10.09 21.42
N SER A 492 -9.37 10.20 20.32
CA SER A 492 -9.32 9.22 19.23
C SER A 492 -8.79 7.85 19.64
N ASP A 493 -8.09 7.75 20.79
CA ASP A 493 -7.54 6.49 21.31
C ASP A 493 -8.46 5.87 22.40
N ILE A 494 -9.63 6.48 22.63
CA ILE A 494 -10.65 6.02 23.58
C ILE A 494 -11.81 5.38 22.80
N ILE A 495 -12.11 4.14 23.16
CA ILE A 495 -13.20 3.33 22.61
C ILE A 495 -14.14 2.98 23.78
N PHE A 496 -15.36 3.50 23.80
CA PHE A 496 -16.30 3.20 24.86
C PHE A 496 -16.99 1.86 24.64
N ASP A 497 -17.07 1.03 25.67
CA ASP A 497 -17.97 -0.12 25.71
C ASP A 497 -19.23 0.27 26.52
N PRO A 498 -20.36 0.53 25.85
CA PRO A 498 -21.61 0.86 26.52
C PRO A 498 -22.21 -0.31 27.29
N LEU A 499 -21.61 -1.51 27.27
CA LEU A 499 -22.05 -2.75 27.90
C LEU A 499 -23.38 -3.25 27.36
N VAL A 500 -23.44 -4.55 27.07
CA VAL A 500 -24.67 -5.24 26.71
C VAL A 500 -24.93 -6.37 27.70
N PHE A 501 -26.18 -6.51 28.11
CA PHE A 501 -26.61 -7.49 29.09
C PHE A 501 -27.47 -8.59 28.45
N PRO A 502 -27.49 -9.81 29.01
CA PRO A 502 -28.31 -10.90 28.50
C PRO A 502 -29.81 -10.57 28.62
N VAL A 503 -30.55 -10.68 27.52
CA VAL A 503 -32.03 -10.58 27.55
C VAL A 503 -32.69 -11.94 27.83
N GLY A 504 -31.91 -13.02 27.79
CA GLY A 504 -32.38 -14.39 27.91
C GLY A 504 -32.50 -14.96 29.32
N THR A 505 -32.04 -14.24 30.35
CA THR A 505 -31.92 -14.77 31.73
C THR A 505 -33.19 -14.61 32.56
N GLY A 506 -34.11 -13.72 32.16
CA GLY A 506 -35.29 -13.37 32.96
C GLY A 506 -34.96 -12.50 34.19
N ASP A 507 -33.78 -11.90 34.23
CA ASP A 507 -33.39 -10.97 35.29
C ASP A 507 -34.12 -9.64 35.11
N GLU A 508 -34.95 -9.25 36.10
CA GLU A 508 -35.72 -8.00 36.07
C GLU A 508 -34.83 -6.76 35.91
N GLN A 509 -33.57 -6.82 36.36
CA GLN A 509 -32.61 -5.71 36.23
C GLN A 509 -32.20 -5.46 34.77
N TYR A 510 -32.28 -6.48 33.91
CA TYR A 510 -31.83 -6.40 32.51
C TYR A 510 -32.97 -6.31 31.50
N ILE A 511 -34.22 -6.28 31.97
CA ILE A 511 -35.40 -6.05 31.11
C ILE A 511 -35.26 -4.68 30.43
N GLY A 512 -35.34 -4.66 29.10
CA GLY A 512 -35.19 -3.44 28.29
C GLY A 512 -33.74 -2.94 28.10
N SER A 513 -32.75 -3.59 28.71
CA SER A 513 -31.34 -3.17 28.67
C SER A 513 -30.72 -3.13 27.26
N ALA A 514 -31.20 -3.98 26.33
CA ALA A 514 -30.74 -3.96 24.94
C ALA A 514 -31.10 -2.63 24.24
N LYS A 515 -32.31 -2.10 24.49
CA LYS A 515 -32.74 -0.78 24.02
C LYS A 515 -31.85 0.33 24.59
N GLU A 516 -31.61 0.29 25.90
CA GLU A 516 -30.77 1.27 26.60
C GLU A 516 -29.31 1.24 26.10
N THR A 517 -28.82 0.09 25.66
CA THR A 517 -27.49 -0.05 25.05
C THR A 517 -27.41 0.63 23.70
N ILE A 518 -28.39 0.39 22.82
CA ILE A 518 -28.48 1.02 21.49
C ILE A 518 -28.61 2.54 21.62
N GLU A 519 -29.46 3.02 22.53
CA GLU A 519 -29.60 4.45 22.79
C GLU A 519 -28.34 5.04 23.43
N GLY A 520 -27.67 4.29 24.32
CA GLY A 520 -26.38 4.68 24.89
C GLY A 520 -25.30 4.87 23.84
N ILE A 521 -25.20 3.99 22.83
CA ILE A 521 -24.29 4.17 21.68
C ILE A 521 -24.59 5.50 20.99
N ARG A 522 -25.85 5.74 20.62
CA ARG A 522 -26.27 6.96 19.91
C ARG A 522 -25.88 8.21 20.69
N LEU A 523 -26.21 8.24 21.99
CA LEU A 523 -25.90 9.37 22.87
C LEU A 523 -24.39 9.61 23.03
N ILE A 524 -23.60 8.54 23.18
CA ILE A 524 -22.13 8.65 23.29
C ILE A 524 -21.54 9.20 21.99
N LYS A 525 -21.95 8.68 20.82
CA LYS A 525 -21.48 9.15 19.51
C LYS A 525 -21.84 10.61 19.26
N GLU A 526 -23.04 11.03 19.63
CA GLU A 526 -23.47 12.43 19.51
C GLU A 526 -22.67 13.37 20.44
N ARG A 527 -22.39 12.93 21.67
CA ARG A 527 -21.74 13.76 22.69
C ARG A 527 -20.22 13.81 22.56
N LEU A 528 -19.61 12.72 22.13
CA LEU A 528 -18.16 12.46 22.06
C LEU A 528 -17.78 11.93 20.66
N PRO A 529 -17.93 12.74 19.59
CA PRO A 529 -17.77 12.27 18.21
C PRO A 529 -16.34 11.84 17.85
N GLU A 530 -15.34 12.28 18.60
CA GLU A 530 -13.93 11.87 18.41
C GLU A 530 -13.64 10.48 19.00
N CYS A 531 -14.51 9.95 19.86
CA CYS A 531 -14.38 8.63 20.44
C CYS A 531 -15.14 7.59 19.62
N LEU A 532 -14.64 6.35 19.68
CA LEU A 532 -15.30 5.20 19.09
C LEU A 532 -16.09 4.40 20.13
N THR A 533 -16.86 3.43 19.67
CA THR A 533 -17.68 2.54 20.48
C THR A 533 -17.44 1.08 20.12
N ILE A 534 -17.43 0.19 21.10
CA ILE A 534 -17.27 -1.25 20.93
C ILE A 534 -18.35 -2.00 21.71
N LEU A 535 -18.76 -3.18 21.22
CA LEU A 535 -19.65 -4.06 21.97
C LEU A 535 -19.30 -5.54 21.81
N GLY A 536 -19.37 -6.25 22.93
CA GLY A 536 -19.48 -7.71 23.01
C GLY A 536 -20.85 -8.23 22.57
N VAL A 537 -21.13 -8.25 21.26
CA VAL A 537 -22.47 -8.57 20.72
C VAL A 537 -23.04 -9.88 21.25
N SER A 538 -22.20 -10.92 21.37
CA SER A 538 -22.60 -12.26 21.78
C SER A 538 -23.17 -12.37 23.21
N ASN A 539 -23.01 -11.33 24.04
CA ASN A 539 -23.53 -11.28 25.41
C ASN A 539 -25.05 -11.09 25.45
N VAL A 540 -25.65 -10.40 24.47
CA VAL A 540 -27.10 -10.13 24.43
C VAL A 540 -27.93 -11.42 24.47
N SER A 541 -27.41 -12.48 23.84
CA SER A 541 -28.11 -13.75 23.67
C SER A 541 -27.72 -14.83 24.68
N PHE A 542 -26.92 -14.50 25.71
CA PHE A 542 -26.53 -15.48 26.70
C PHE A 542 -27.77 -16.09 27.40
N GLY A 543 -27.75 -17.40 27.62
CA GLY A 543 -28.89 -18.15 28.18
C GLY A 543 -29.92 -18.64 27.16
N LEU A 544 -29.88 -18.19 25.90
CA LEU A 544 -30.85 -18.60 24.87
C LEU A 544 -30.43 -19.88 24.11
N PRO A 545 -31.39 -20.58 23.46
CA PRO A 545 -31.10 -21.73 22.60
C PRO A 545 -30.11 -21.38 21.47
N PRO A 546 -29.17 -22.27 21.08
CA PRO A 546 -28.07 -21.95 20.17
C PRO A 546 -28.46 -21.28 18.84
N VAL A 547 -29.53 -21.75 18.18
CA VAL A 547 -30.01 -21.17 16.92
C VAL A 547 -30.58 -19.77 17.16
N GLY A 548 -31.41 -19.61 18.19
CA GLY A 548 -31.97 -18.31 18.56
C GLY A 548 -30.89 -17.29 18.94
N ARG A 549 -29.73 -17.73 19.46
CA ARG A 549 -28.59 -16.84 19.73
C ARG A 549 -28.03 -16.20 18.48
N GLU A 550 -27.80 -17.00 17.44
CA GLU A 550 -27.22 -16.54 16.17
C GLU A 550 -28.16 -15.49 15.53
N ILE A 551 -29.47 -15.73 15.55
CA ILE A 551 -30.52 -14.81 15.07
C ILE A 551 -30.56 -13.52 15.90
N LEU A 552 -30.66 -13.63 17.23
CA LEU A 552 -30.76 -12.46 18.11
C LEU A 552 -29.51 -11.57 18.01
N ASN A 553 -28.33 -12.18 17.94
CA ASN A 553 -27.06 -11.45 17.79
C ASN A 553 -27.04 -10.62 16.50
N ALA A 554 -27.48 -11.20 15.37
CA ALA A 554 -27.54 -10.51 14.08
C ALA A 554 -28.53 -9.34 14.09
N VAL A 555 -29.73 -9.53 14.65
CA VAL A 555 -30.74 -8.46 14.81
C VAL A 555 -30.23 -7.35 15.73
N PHE A 556 -29.59 -7.70 16.84
CA PHE A 556 -29.03 -6.71 17.76
C PHE A 556 -27.87 -5.92 17.12
N LEU A 557 -26.94 -6.60 16.44
CA LEU A 557 -25.83 -5.97 15.75
C LEU A 557 -26.31 -4.98 14.68
N TYR A 558 -27.35 -5.34 13.91
CA TYR A 558 -27.96 -4.45 12.92
C TYR A 558 -28.39 -3.13 13.56
N HIS A 559 -29.19 -3.19 14.63
CA HIS A 559 -29.68 -1.99 15.32
C HIS A 559 -28.56 -1.21 16.03
N ALA A 560 -27.58 -1.89 16.61
CA ALA A 560 -26.42 -1.24 17.23
C ALA A 560 -25.56 -0.49 16.20
N THR A 561 -25.37 -1.07 15.02
CA THR A 561 -24.66 -0.43 13.90
C THR A 561 -25.39 0.82 13.44
N GLN A 562 -26.71 0.78 13.33
CA GLN A 562 -27.52 1.96 12.99
C GLN A 562 -27.40 3.09 14.03
N ALA A 563 -27.23 2.76 15.31
CA ALA A 563 -26.99 3.73 16.36
C ALA A 563 -25.57 4.32 16.35
N GLY A 564 -24.64 3.76 15.56
CA GLY A 564 -23.29 4.27 15.38
C GLY A 564 -22.18 3.39 15.96
N LEU A 565 -22.44 2.10 16.23
CA LEU A 565 -21.42 1.16 16.71
C LEU A 565 -20.21 1.08 15.76
N ASP A 566 -19.01 1.24 16.32
CA ASP A 566 -17.76 1.26 15.53
C ASP A 566 -17.07 -0.09 15.46
N TYR A 567 -16.98 -0.81 16.58
CA TYR A 567 -16.38 -2.14 16.70
C TYR A 567 -17.40 -3.14 17.24
N ALA A 568 -17.40 -4.35 16.68
CA ALA A 568 -18.25 -5.44 17.13
C ALA A 568 -17.40 -6.68 17.42
N ILE A 569 -17.35 -7.11 18.67
CA ILE A 569 -16.74 -8.39 19.07
C ILE A 569 -17.77 -9.48 18.75
N VAL A 570 -17.44 -10.30 17.75
CA VAL A 570 -18.35 -11.28 17.16
C VAL A 570 -17.63 -12.57 16.78
N ASN A 571 -18.41 -13.65 16.68
CA ASN A 571 -17.99 -14.86 16.02
C ASN A 571 -18.16 -14.73 14.50
N THR A 572 -17.09 -14.36 13.80
CA THR A 572 -17.13 -14.18 12.34
C THR A 572 -17.52 -15.44 11.56
N GLU A 573 -17.39 -16.64 12.14
CA GLU A 573 -17.78 -17.90 11.48
C GLU A 573 -19.28 -18.23 11.60
N LYS A 574 -19.99 -17.59 12.54
CA LYS A 574 -21.38 -17.91 12.89
C LYS A 574 -22.34 -16.72 12.76
N LEU A 575 -21.84 -15.60 12.24
CA LEU A 575 -22.65 -14.41 12.07
C LEU A 575 -23.72 -14.68 11.01
N GLU A 576 -24.98 -14.68 11.42
CA GLU A 576 -26.14 -14.78 10.52
C GLU A 576 -26.42 -13.43 9.88
N ARG A 577 -26.94 -13.47 8.66
CA ARG A 577 -27.20 -12.25 7.92
C ARG A 577 -28.56 -11.71 8.26
N PHE A 578 -28.64 -10.46 8.70
CA PHE A 578 -29.92 -9.86 9.10
C PHE A 578 -31.02 -10.06 8.04
N ALA A 579 -30.72 -9.77 6.77
CA ALA A 579 -31.67 -9.94 5.68
C ALA A 579 -32.11 -11.39 5.38
N SER A 580 -31.31 -12.38 5.77
CA SER A 580 -31.63 -13.80 5.58
C SER A 580 -32.58 -14.35 6.65
N ILE A 581 -32.80 -13.58 7.72
CA ILE A 581 -33.64 -13.98 8.84
C ILE A 581 -35.11 -13.82 8.43
N PRO A 582 -35.97 -14.85 8.61
CA PRO A 582 -37.39 -14.72 8.33
C PRO A 582 -38.02 -13.56 9.10
N LYS A 583 -38.91 -12.78 8.46
CA LYS A 583 -39.55 -11.61 9.09
C LYS A 583 -40.20 -11.92 10.44
N GLU A 584 -40.83 -13.08 10.58
CA GLU A 584 -41.41 -13.51 11.87
C GLU A 584 -40.34 -13.70 12.96
N GLU A 585 -39.16 -14.20 12.61
CA GLU A 585 -38.02 -14.37 13.51
C GLU A 585 -37.36 -13.02 13.83
N VAL A 586 -37.26 -12.10 12.86
CA VAL A 586 -36.84 -10.70 13.10
C VAL A 586 -37.80 -10.02 14.06
N GLU A 587 -39.11 -10.04 13.80
CA GLU A 587 -40.12 -9.43 14.68
C GLU A 587 -40.10 -10.05 16.08
N MET A 588 -39.86 -11.36 16.20
CA MET A 588 -39.77 -12.03 17.49
C MET A 588 -38.50 -11.63 18.25
N ALA A 589 -37.36 -11.51 17.55
CA ALA A 589 -36.11 -11.01 18.10
C ALA A 589 -36.25 -9.54 18.52
N GLU A 590 -36.84 -8.66 17.69
CA GLU A 590 -37.09 -7.26 18.01
C GLU A 590 -38.04 -7.11 19.20
N LYS A 591 -39.11 -7.92 19.29
CA LYS A 591 -39.98 -7.97 20.48
C LYS A 591 -39.19 -8.35 21.72
N LEU A 592 -38.32 -9.36 21.63
CA LEU A 592 -37.47 -9.76 22.76
C LEU A 592 -36.45 -8.67 23.14
N LEU A 593 -35.88 -7.93 22.17
CA LEU A 593 -34.88 -6.90 22.41
C LEU A 593 -35.48 -5.59 22.96
N PHE A 594 -36.63 -5.15 22.43
CA PHE A 594 -37.17 -3.81 22.69
C PHE A 594 -38.44 -3.80 23.54
N HIS A 595 -39.09 -4.95 23.69
CA HIS A 595 -40.32 -5.14 24.47
C HIS A 595 -40.19 -6.36 25.39
N THR A 596 -38.99 -6.58 25.93
CA THR A 596 -38.65 -7.74 26.78
C THR A 596 -39.62 -7.89 27.95
N ASP A 597 -40.21 -9.07 28.08
CA ASP A 597 -41.02 -9.52 29.23
C ASP A 597 -41.01 -11.05 29.31
N ASP A 598 -41.56 -11.62 30.39
CA ASP A 598 -41.62 -13.08 30.55
C ASP A 598 -42.30 -13.80 29.38
N LYS A 599 -43.28 -13.14 28.73
CA LYS A 599 -44.06 -13.72 27.63
C LYS A 599 -43.26 -13.79 26.35
N THR A 600 -42.54 -12.72 26.00
CA THR A 600 -41.68 -12.63 24.82
C THR A 600 -40.48 -13.56 24.97
N LEU A 601 -39.87 -13.64 26.17
CA LEU A 601 -38.81 -14.59 26.47
C LEU A 601 -39.28 -16.04 26.37
N ALA A 602 -40.43 -16.38 26.96
CA ALA A 602 -41.01 -17.71 26.85
C ALA A 602 -41.34 -18.05 25.39
N SER A 603 -41.96 -17.13 24.66
CA SER A 603 -42.32 -17.32 23.24
C SER A 603 -41.09 -17.57 22.37
N PHE A 604 -40.02 -16.78 22.54
CA PHE A 604 -38.76 -16.94 21.81
C PHE A 604 -38.07 -18.27 22.18
N THR A 605 -37.97 -18.57 23.48
CA THR A 605 -37.34 -19.78 23.97
C THR A 605 -38.09 -21.03 23.50
N ASP A 606 -39.41 -21.03 23.57
CA ASP A 606 -40.26 -22.14 23.13
C ASP A 606 -40.18 -22.34 21.61
N PHE A 607 -40.12 -21.25 20.83
CA PHE A 607 -39.97 -21.32 19.38
C PHE A 607 -38.66 -21.99 18.95
N TYR A 608 -37.55 -21.72 19.64
CA TYR A 608 -36.25 -22.35 19.35
C TYR A 608 -35.95 -23.60 20.19
N ARG A 609 -36.84 -24.00 21.10
CA ARG A 609 -36.65 -25.18 21.96
C ARG A 609 -36.59 -26.44 21.13
N GLY A 610 -35.45 -27.12 21.15
CA GLY A 610 -35.25 -28.35 20.38
C GLY A 610 -35.20 -28.14 18.87
N LYS A 611 -35.30 -26.89 18.37
CA LYS A 611 -34.93 -26.58 16.99
C LYS A 611 -33.44 -26.86 16.84
N LYS A 612 -33.12 -27.90 16.09
CA LYS A 612 -31.81 -28.01 15.48
C LYS A 612 -31.72 -26.88 14.46
N LYS A 613 -30.52 -26.34 14.25
CA LYS A 613 -30.25 -25.54 13.05
C LYS A 613 -30.83 -26.38 11.92
N ALA A 614 -31.86 -25.89 11.25
CA ALA A 614 -32.40 -26.64 10.14
C ALA A 614 -31.18 -26.88 9.26
N ASP A 615 -30.89 -28.14 8.90
CA ASP A 615 -30.15 -28.36 7.66
C ASP A 615 -30.84 -27.42 6.68
N LYS A 616 -30.07 -26.60 5.96
CA LYS A 616 -30.62 -25.79 4.87
C LYS A 616 -31.26 -26.79 3.91
N GLN A 617 -32.47 -27.22 4.21
CA GLN A 617 -33.22 -28.13 3.39
C GLN A 617 -33.42 -27.29 2.15
N PRO A 618 -33.02 -27.79 0.97
CA PRO A 618 -33.32 -27.08 -0.25
C PRO A 618 -34.83 -26.84 -0.20
N LYS A 619 -35.23 -25.56 -0.14
CA LYS A 619 -36.62 -25.11 0.04
C LYS A 619 -37.40 -25.63 -1.18
N THR A 620 -37.78 -26.90 -1.15
CA THR A 620 -38.31 -27.65 -2.30
C THR A 620 -39.72 -27.18 -2.68
N SER A 621 -40.36 -26.38 -1.82
CA SER A 621 -41.60 -25.65 -2.07
C SER A 621 -41.42 -24.41 -2.93
N LEU A 622 -40.23 -23.82 -2.96
CA LEU A 622 -39.94 -22.67 -3.82
C LEU A 622 -39.80 -23.15 -5.27
N SER A 623 -40.25 -22.33 -6.21
CA SER A 623 -39.95 -22.54 -7.61
C SER A 623 -38.43 -22.56 -7.81
N LEU A 624 -37.98 -23.20 -8.88
CA LEU A 624 -36.55 -23.28 -9.20
C LEU A 624 -35.88 -21.89 -9.28
N GLU A 625 -36.62 -20.92 -9.79
CA GLU A 625 -36.22 -19.51 -9.87
C GLU A 625 -36.02 -18.89 -8.49
N GLU A 626 -37.02 -19.05 -7.62
CA GLU A 626 -36.98 -18.53 -6.27
C GLU A 626 -35.82 -19.14 -5.47
N ARG A 627 -35.51 -20.44 -5.65
CA ARG A 627 -34.35 -21.07 -5.00
C ARG A 627 -33.02 -20.47 -5.45
N LEU A 628 -32.85 -20.22 -6.74
CA LEU A 628 -31.63 -19.65 -7.29
C LEU A 628 -31.39 -18.21 -6.83
N ALA A 629 -32.44 -17.39 -6.76
CA ALA A 629 -32.37 -16.05 -6.19
C ALA A 629 -31.97 -16.10 -4.70
N GLU A 630 -32.55 -17.04 -3.96
CA GLU A 630 -32.30 -17.21 -2.52
C GLU A 630 -30.84 -17.57 -2.21
N TYR A 631 -30.19 -18.42 -3.01
CA TYR A 631 -28.77 -18.75 -2.80
C TYR A 631 -27.87 -17.51 -2.85
N VAL A 632 -28.17 -16.57 -3.75
CA VAL A 632 -27.44 -15.30 -3.88
C VAL A 632 -27.72 -14.38 -2.68
N ILE A 633 -28.98 -14.28 -2.24
CA ILE A 633 -29.38 -13.49 -1.06
C ILE A 633 -28.69 -14.03 0.21
N GLU A 634 -28.74 -15.34 0.41
CA GLU A 634 -28.15 -16.01 1.57
C GLU A 634 -26.61 -16.08 1.52
N GLY A 635 -25.98 -15.86 0.36
CA GLY A 635 -24.54 -16.01 0.21
C GLY A 635 -24.05 -17.45 0.45
N THR A 636 -24.89 -18.47 0.15
CA THR A 636 -24.52 -19.90 0.20
C THR A 636 -24.29 -20.54 -1.16
N LYS A 637 -23.27 -21.40 -1.25
CA LYS A 637 -22.98 -22.27 -2.42
C LYS A 637 -23.64 -23.66 -2.28
N GLU A 638 -24.21 -23.98 -1.12
CA GLU A 638 -24.85 -25.27 -0.85
C GLU A 638 -26.17 -25.41 -1.60
N GLY A 639 -26.36 -26.50 -2.36
CA GLY A 639 -27.56 -26.72 -3.16
C GLY A 639 -27.63 -25.94 -4.49
N LEU A 640 -26.75 -24.95 -4.67
CA LEU A 640 -26.66 -24.11 -5.86
C LEU A 640 -26.48 -24.94 -7.15
N ILE A 641 -25.47 -25.81 -7.19
CA ILE A 641 -25.08 -26.55 -8.41
C ILE A 641 -26.19 -27.49 -8.93
N PRO A 642 -26.81 -28.35 -8.11
CA PRO A 642 -27.93 -29.20 -8.55
C PRO A 642 -29.15 -28.44 -9.08
N ASP A 643 -29.43 -27.25 -8.53
CA ASP A 643 -30.53 -26.41 -9.01
C ASP A 643 -30.16 -25.68 -10.30
N LEU A 644 -28.90 -25.26 -10.47
CA LEU A 644 -28.43 -24.74 -11.75
C LEU A 644 -28.58 -25.82 -12.86
N GLU A 645 -28.32 -27.10 -12.59
CA GLU A 645 -28.56 -28.21 -13.54
C GLU A 645 -30.04 -28.40 -13.90
N GLN A 646 -30.95 -28.23 -12.94
CA GLN A 646 -32.39 -28.23 -13.22
C GLN A 646 -32.78 -27.00 -14.05
N ALA A 647 -32.17 -25.85 -13.78
CA ALA A 647 -32.49 -24.59 -14.45
C ALA A 647 -32.11 -24.65 -15.92
N LEU A 648 -31.00 -25.31 -16.25
CA LEU A 648 -30.59 -25.60 -17.63
C LEU A 648 -31.61 -26.42 -18.44
N LYS A 649 -32.47 -27.20 -17.78
CA LYS A 649 -33.55 -27.97 -18.45
C LYS A 649 -34.85 -27.17 -18.58
N LYS A 650 -35.06 -26.18 -17.71
CA LYS A 650 -36.29 -25.37 -17.64
C LYS A 650 -36.20 -24.10 -18.49
N PHE A 651 -35.05 -23.44 -18.44
CA PHE A 651 -34.80 -22.18 -19.14
C PHE A 651 -34.29 -22.45 -20.56
N ALA A 652 -34.64 -21.55 -21.48
CA ALA A 652 -34.25 -21.68 -22.88
C ALA A 652 -32.73 -21.54 -23.07
N THR A 653 -32.09 -20.68 -22.26
CA THR A 653 -30.64 -20.51 -22.25
C THR A 653 -30.11 -20.38 -20.82
N PRO A 654 -28.85 -20.76 -20.55
CA PRO A 654 -28.23 -20.56 -19.24
C PRO A 654 -28.14 -19.08 -18.84
N LEU A 655 -28.19 -18.18 -19.83
CA LEU A 655 -28.24 -16.73 -19.63
C LEU A 655 -29.56 -16.25 -19.04
N ASP A 656 -30.67 -16.91 -19.37
CA ASP A 656 -31.96 -16.60 -18.77
C ASP A 656 -31.96 -16.94 -17.27
N VAL A 657 -31.13 -17.90 -16.85
CA VAL A 657 -30.91 -18.22 -15.44
C VAL A 657 -30.12 -17.11 -14.73
N ILE A 658 -29.11 -16.53 -15.39
CA ILE A 658 -28.33 -15.44 -14.80
C ILE A 658 -29.13 -14.14 -14.78
N ASN A 659 -29.68 -13.70 -15.92
CA ASN A 659 -30.42 -12.45 -16.04
C ASN A 659 -31.80 -12.48 -15.36
N GLY A 660 -32.35 -13.67 -15.10
CA GLY A 660 -33.56 -13.84 -14.29
C GLY A 660 -33.20 -14.08 -12.83
N PRO A 661 -33.36 -15.31 -12.32
CA PRO A 661 -33.35 -15.55 -10.88
C PRO A 661 -32.07 -15.14 -10.14
N LEU A 662 -30.88 -15.29 -10.73
CA LEU A 662 -29.64 -14.90 -10.03
C LEU A 662 -29.48 -13.37 -9.88
N MET A 663 -29.81 -12.60 -10.93
CA MET A 663 -29.81 -11.13 -10.89
C MET A 663 -30.93 -10.56 -10.04
N ASP A 664 -32.11 -11.21 -10.01
CA ASP A 664 -33.18 -10.86 -9.08
C ASP A 664 -32.70 -11.00 -7.62
N GLY A 665 -31.93 -12.05 -7.31
CA GLY A 665 -31.28 -12.22 -6.02
C GLY A 665 -30.27 -11.10 -5.70
N MET A 666 -29.45 -10.68 -6.66
CA MET A 666 -28.49 -9.58 -6.48
C MET A 666 -29.18 -8.20 -6.34
N ALA A 667 -30.28 -7.98 -7.05
CA ALA A 667 -31.09 -6.78 -6.89
C ALA A 667 -31.69 -6.69 -5.49
N GLU A 668 -32.15 -7.83 -4.95
CA GLU A 668 -32.63 -7.92 -3.57
C GLU A 668 -31.50 -7.69 -2.57
N VAL A 669 -30.30 -8.27 -2.75
CA VAL A 669 -29.09 -7.94 -1.96
C VAL A 669 -28.83 -6.43 -1.94
N GLY A 670 -28.94 -5.75 -3.09
CA GLY A 670 -28.80 -4.30 -3.17
C GLY A 670 -29.89 -3.53 -2.42
N ARG A 671 -31.15 -3.98 -2.49
CA ARG A 671 -32.26 -3.42 -1.71
C ARG A 671 -32.01 -3.58 -0.21
N LEU A 672 -31.62 -4.77 0.21
CA LEU A 672 -31.33 -5.11 1.60
C LEU A 672 -30.18 -4.26 2.14
N PHE A 673 -29.06 -4.14 1.40
CA PHE A 673 -27.93 -3.28 1.78
C PHE A 673 -28.31 -1.80 1.90
N ASN A 674 -29.09 -1.26 0.96
CA ASN A 674 -29.55 0.14 1.03
C ASN A 674 -30.50 0.41 2.19
N ASN A 675 -31.25 -0.61 2.62
CA ASN A 675 -32.09 -0.55 3.81
C ASN A 675 -31.30 -0.84 5.10
N ASN A 676 -29.98 -1.00 5.00
CA ASN A 676 -29.06 -1.45 6.04
C ASN A 676 -29.28 -2.91 6.52
N GLU A 677 -30.22 -3.65 5.93
CA GLU A 677 -30.57 -5.04 6.27
C GLU A 677 -29.43 -6.04 5.91
N LEU A 678 -28.42 -5.60 5.14
CA LEU A 678 -27.17 -6.33 4.94
C LEU A 678 -26.00 -5.42 5.29
N ILE A 679 -24.94 -6.02 5.84
CA ILE A 679 -23.65 -5.35 6.04
C ILE A 679 -22.69 -5.65 4.89
N VAL A 680 -21.62 -4.84 4.76
CA VAL A 680 -20.64 -4.96 3.67
C VAL A 680 -20.07 -6.38 3.55
N ALA A 681 -19.73 -7.02 4.67
CA ALA A 681 -19.19 -8.39 4.68
C ALA A 681 -20.15 -9.41 4.03
N GLU A 682 -21.45 -9.23 4.20
CA GLU A 682 -22.48 -10.13 3.66
C GLU A 682 -22.71 -9.89 2.17
N VAL A 683 -22.70 -8.63 1.75
CA VAL A 683 -22.69 -8.26 0.33
C VAL A 683 -21.51 -8.93 -0.38
N LEU A 684 -20.33 -9.00 0.27
CA LEU A 684 -19.17 -9.69 -0.29
C LEU A 684 -19.39 -11.20 -0.44
N GLN A 685 -19.98 -11.91 0.53
CA GLN A 685 -20.24 -13.36 0.34
C GLN A 685 -21.42 -13.64 -0.61
N SER A 686 -22.40 -12.73 -0.76
CA SER A 686 -23.39 -12.81 -1.86
C SER A 686 -22.71 -12.70 -3.21
N ALA A 687 -21.73 -11.79 -3.32
CA ALA A 687 -20.93 -11.66 -4.53
C ALA A 687 -20.13 -12.95 -4.82
N GLU A 688 -19.61 -13.64 -3.80
CA GLU A 688 -18.94 -14.93 -4.00
C GLU A 688 -19.85 -16.03 -4.53
N VAL A 689 -21.10 -16.11 -4.07
CA VAL A 689 -22.06 -17.08 -4.60
C VAL A 689 -22.41 -16.77 -6.03
N MET A 690 -22.66 -15.50 -6.30
CA MET A 690 -22.97 -15.05 -7.65
C MET A 690 -21.81 -15.37 -8.60
N LYS A 691 -20.57 -15.18 -8.17
CA LYS A 691 -19.37 -15.62 -8.91
C LYS A 691 -19.36 -17.14 -9.13
N ALA A 692 -19.66 -17.94 -8.11
CA ALA A 692 -19.71 -19.40 -8.23
C ALA A 692 -20.82 -19.89 -9.17
N ALA A 693 -22.01 -19.26 -9.14
CA ALA A 693 -23.13 -19.60 -10.00
C ALA A 693 -22.83 -19.30 -11.47
N VAL A 694 -22.25 -18.13 -11.73
CA VAL A 694 -21.80 -17.70 -13.06
C VAL A 694 -20.75 -18.67 -13.60
N SER A 695 -19.70 -18.99 -12.81
CA SER A 695 -18.66 -19.93 -13.23
C SER A 695 -19.16 -21.36 -13.49
N PHE A 696 -20.27 -21.79 -12.88
CA PHE A 696 -20.88 -23.08 -13.19
C PHE A 696 -21.68 -23.04 -14.50
N LEU A 697 -22.56 -22.04 -14.66
CA LEU A 697 -23.42 -21.91 -15.83
C LEU A 697 -22.62 -21.68 -17.13
N GLU A 698 -21.45 -21.04 -17.02
CA GLU A 698 -20.45 -20.89 -18.09
C GLU A 698 -20.19 -22.19 -18.87
N GLN A 699 -20.21 -23.33 -18.18
CA GLN A 699 -19.84 -24.63 -18.76
C GLN A 699 -20.91 -25.22 -19.70
N TYR A 700 -22.16 -24.76 -19.57
CA TYR A 700 -23.34 -25.35 -20.25
C TYR A 700 -23.92 -24.47 -21.34
N MET A 701 -23.27 -23.36 -21.63
CA MET A 701 -23.73 -22.49 -22.70
C MET A 701 -23.25 -23.03 -24.04
N GLU A 702 -24.19 -23.16 -24.98
CA GLU A 702 -23.88 -23.57 -26.34
C GLU A 702 -22.91 -22.57 -26.96
N LYS A 703 -21.66 -23.02 -27.17
CA LYS A 703 -20.75 -22.36 -28.09
C LYS A 703 -21.33 -22.53 -29.49
N LYS A 704 -22.09 -21.53 -29.95
CA LYS A 704 -22.35 -21.39 -31.38
C LYS A 704 -21.00 -21.14 -32.04
N ASP A 705 -20.55 -22.15 -32.79
CA ASP A 705 -19.27 -22.16 -33.50
C ASP A 705 -19.38 -21.30 -34.77
N ASP A 706 -19.74 -20.03 -34.57
CA ASP A 706 -19.85 -18.99 -35.58
C ASP A 706 -18.82 -17.92 -35.21
N SER A 707 -17.55 -18.32 -35.33
CA SER A 707 -16.37 -17.50 -35.05
C SER A 707 -16.23 -16.40 -36.11
N GLY A 708 -16.99 -15.31 -35.95
CA GLY A 708 -16.96 -14.24 -36.96
C GLY A 708 -17.58 -12.89 -36.60
N LYS A 709 -18.17 -12.68 -35.41
CA LYS A 709 -18.90 -11.43 -35.13
C LYS A 709 -18.04 -10.27 -34.62
N GLY A 710 -16.88 -10.55 -34.05
CA GLY A 710 -15.94 -9.54 -33.55
C GLY A 710 -15.40 -9.91 -32.17
N LYS A 711 -14.48 -9.12 -31.63
CA LYS A 711 -13.81 -9.35 -30.36
C LYS A 711 -14.17 -8.25 -29.35
N ILE A 712 -14.32 -8.56 -28.07
CA ILE A 712 -14.69 -7.57 -27.05
C ILE A 712 -13.78 -7.73 -25.84
N ILE A 713 -13.23 -6.63 -25.32
CA ILE A 713 -12.51 -6.66 -24.04
C ILE A 713 -13.43 -6.25 -22.91
N LEU A 714 -13.30 -6.91 -21.77
CA LEU A 714 -14.07 -6.60 -20.56
C LEU A 714 -13.15 -6.42 -19.36
N ALA A 715 -13.39 -5.37 -18.56
CA ALA A 715 -12.61 -5.10 -17.34
C ALA A 715 -13.41 -4.35 -16.27
N THR A 716 -13.04 -4.54 -14.99
CA THR A 716 -13.44 -3.60 -13.93
C THR A 716 -12.31 -2.62 -13.67
N VAL A 717 -12.63 -1.36 -13.43
CA VAL A 717 -11.64 -0.29 -13.30
C VAL A 717 -10.89 -0.31 -11.97
N LYS A 718 -9.72 0.37 -11.92
CA LYS A 718 -8.86 0.45 -10.73
C LYS A 718 -9.63 0.76 -9.44
N GLY A 719 -9.33 0.01 -8.39
CA GLY A 719 -10.00 0.16 -7.09
C GLY A 719 -11.38 -0.51 -7.02
N ASP A 720 -11.94 -0.98 -8.14
CA ASP A 720 -13.18 -1.74 -8.15
C ASP A 720 -12.93 -3.24 -8.24
N VAL A 721 -13.47 -3.99 -7.28
CA VAL A 721 -13.29 -5.44 -7.13
C VAL A 721 -14.44 -6.27 -7.65
N HIS A 722 -15.53 -5.65 -8.09
CA HIS A 722 -16.78 -6.34 -8.38
C HIS A 722 -16.85 -6.78 -9.86
N ASP A 723 -16.68 -8.08 -10.14
CA ASP A 723 -16.58 -8.66 -11.50
C ASP A 723 -17.84 -9.36 -12.03
N ILE A 724 -18.87 -9.59 -11.22
CA ILE A 724 -20.04 -10.39 -11.61
C ILE A 724 -20.69 -9.90 -12.91
N GLY A 725 -21.03 -8.61 -12.97
CA GLY A 725 -21.71 -8.03 -14.14
C GLY A 725 -20.85 -8.11 -15.40
N LYS A 726 -19.53 -7.97 -15.24
CA LYS A 726 -18.55 -8.13 -16.31
C LYS A 726 -18.50 -9.57 -16.82
N ASN A 727 -18.44 -10.56 -15.93
CA ASN A 727 -18.40 -11.98 -16.31
C ASN A 727 -19.70 -12.39 -17.03
N LEU A 728 -20.85 -11.90 -16.58
CA LEU A 728 -22.12 -12.13 -17.28
C LEU A 728 -22.11 -11.55 -18.70
N VAL A 729 -21.59 -10.34 -18.87
CA VAL A 729 -21.45 -9.72 -20.19
C VAL A 729 -20.49 -10.50 -21.08
N ASP A 730 -19.37 -11.00 -20.53
CA ASP A 730 -18.43 -11.88 -21.26
C ASP A 730 -19.18 -13.05 -21.85
N ILE A 731 -19.86 -13.79 -20.98
CA ILE A 731 -20.61 -14.98 -21.34
C ILE A 731 -21.63 -14.71 -22.45
N ILE A 732 -22.44 -13.65 -22.31
CA ILE A 732 -23.48 -13.32 -23.31
C ILE A 732 -22.85 -13.09 -24.67
N LEU A 733 -21.79 -12.30 -24.72
CA LEU A 733 -21.11 -11.93 -25.94
C LEU A 733 -20.40 -13.15 -26.55
N SER A 734 -19.69 -13.92 -25.72
CA SER A 734 -19.00 -15.17 -26.08
C SER A 734 -19.94 -16.19 -26.73
N ASN A 735 -21.11 -16.44 -26.14
CA ASN A 735 -22.09 -17.39 -26.68
C ASN A 735 -22.84 -16.89 -27.92
N ASN A 736 -22.84 -15.57 -28.15
CA ASN A 736 -23.47 -14.98 -29.32
C ASN A 736 -22.51 -14.80 -30.51
N GLY A 737 -21.30 -15.38 -30.45
CA GLY A 737 -20.33 -15.42 -31.54
C GLY A 737 -19.28 -14.31 -31.50
N TYR A 738 -19.20 -13.54 -30.41
CA TYR A 738 -18.09 -12.63 -30.15
C TYR A 738 -16.94 -13.37 -29.47
N LYS A 739 -15.71 -12.96 -29.72
CA LYS A 739 -14.53 -13.43 -28.97
C LYS A 739 -14.30 -12.48 -27.81
N VAL A 740 -14.55 -12.89 -26.58
CA VAL A 740 -14.33 -11.99 -25.43
C VAL A 740 -12.96 -12.21 -24.82
N VAL A 741 -12.34 -11.12 -24.36
CA VAL A 741 -11.11 -11.14 -23.58
C VAL A 741 -11.32 -10.37 -22.29
N ASP A 742 -11.38 -11.12 -21.20
CA ASP A 742 -11.60 -10.59 -19.86
C ASP A 742 -10.27 -10.34 -19.13
N LEU A 743 -10.10 -9.11 -18.63
CA LEU A 743 -8.89 -8.66 -17.93
C LEU A 743 -8.99 -8.74 -16.40
N GLY A 744 -10.16 -9.13 -15.87
CA GLY A 744 -10.37 -9.29 -14.43
C GLY A 744 -10.70 -7.98 -13.70
N ILE A 745 -10.24 -7.88 -12.45
CA ILE A 745 -10.64 -6.82 -11.50
C ILE A 745 -9.52 -5.87 -11.10
N LYS A 746 -9.89 -4.69 -10.59
CA LYS A 746 -8.99 -3.60 -10.20
C LYS A 746 -8.03 -3.18 -11.32
N VAL A 747 -8.44 -3.38 -12.57
CA VAL A 747 -7.58 -3.20 -13.74
C VAL A 747 -7.23 -1.73 -13.85
N THR A 748 -5.94 -1.45 -13.67
CA THR A 748 -5.41 -0.12 -13.88
C THR A 748 -5.63 0.27 -15.34
N PRO A 749 -5.82 1.56 -15.65
CA PRO A 749 -5.99 1.99 -17.03
C PRO A 749 -4.86 1.50 -17.93
N GLN A 750 -3.63 1.44 -17.39
CA GLN A 750 -2.43 0.97 -18.06
C GLN A 750 -2.52 -0.52 -18.44
N GLU A 751 -2.96 -1.39 -17.52
CA GLU A 751 -3.21 -2.81 -17.82
C GLU A 751 -4.33 -3.00 -18.88
N LEU A 752 -5.39 -2.18 -18.83
CA LEU A 752 -6.50 -2.24 -19.80
C LEU A 752 -6.06 -1.81 -21.21
N ILE A 753 -5.27 -0.76 -21.31
CA ILE A 753 -4.69 -0.25 -22.57
C ILE A 753 -3.77 -1.31 -23.20
N GLU A 754 -2.89 -1.90 -22.40
CA GLU A 754 -1.99 -2.97 -22.82
C GLU A 754 -2.78 -4.14 -23.40
N ALA A 755 -3.86 -4.53 -22.74
CA ALA A 755 -4.69 -5.61 -23.22
C ALA A 755 -5.53 -5.26 -24.45
N ILE A 756 -6.08 -4.05 -24.57
CA ILE A 756 -6.83 -3.59 -25.76
C ILE A 756 -5.96 -3.69 -27.00
N ARG A 757 -4.70 -3.32 -26.89
CA ARG A 757 -3.77 -3.40 -28.02
C ARG A 757 -3.28 -4.81 -28.28
N LYS A 758 -3.11 -5.61 -27.23
CA LYS A 758 -2.76 -7.02 -27.37
C LYS A 758 -3.87 -7.80 -28.08
N GLU A 759 -5.11 -7.51 -27.74
CA GLU A 759 -6.21 -8.34 -28.17
C GLU A 759 -6.94 -7.75 -29.38
N ASN A 760 -6.83 -6.47 -29.69
CA ASN A 760 -7.58 -5.80 -30.76
C ASN A 760 -9.08 -6.09 -30.70
N PRO A 761 -9.75 -5.67 -29.61
CA PRO A 761 -11.19 -5.82 -29.51
C PRO A 761 -11.88 -4.81 -30.43
N ASP A 762 -13.00 -5.19 -31.02
CA ASP A 762 -13.93 -4.31 -31.71
C ASP A 762 -14.73 -3.43 -30.74
N ILE A 763 -14.85 -3.82 -29.46
CA ILE A 763 -15.59 -3.08 -28.41
C ILE A 763 -14.88 -3.24 -27.05
N ILE A 764 -14.88 -2.19 -26.23
CA ILE A 764 -14.39 -2.23 -24.84
C ILE A 764 -15.59 -2.13 -23.91
N GLY A 765 -15.78 -3.09 -23.01
CA GLY A 765 -16.76 -3.02 -21.95
C GLY A 765 -16.11 -2.72 -20.59
N LEU A 766 -16.52 -1.63 -19.94
CA LEU A 766 -16.05 -1.28 -18.60
C LEU A 766 -17.20 -1.38 -17.60
N SER A 767 -16.93 -2.10 -16.51
CA SER A 767 -17.86 -2.31 -15.40
C SER A 767 -17.37 -1.63 -14.12
N GLY A 768 -18.30 -1.06 -13.37
CA GLY A 768 -18.01 -0.41 -12.08
C GLY A 768 -19.27 -0.29 -11.22
N LEU A 769 -19.14 -0.68 -9.95
CA LEU A 769 -20.26 -0.76 -9.01
C LEU A 769 -20.38 0.50 -8.13
N LEU A 770 -19.26 1.12 -7.75
CA LEU A 770 -19.22 2.21 -6.78
C LEU A 770 -19.12 3.60 -7.44
N VAL A 771 -19.55 4.64 -6.73
CA VAL A 771 -19.45 6.04 -7.19
C VAL A 771 -17.99 6.47 -7.40
N LYS A 772 -17.05 6.01 -6.55
CA LYS A 772 -15.60 6.25 -6.76
C LYS A 772 -15.07 5.51 -7.99
N SER A 773 -15.56 4.31 -8.29
CA SER A 773 -15.21 3.56 -9.51
C SER A 773 -15.72 4.24 -10.77
N ALA A 774 -16.90 4.87 -10.72
CA ALA A 774 -17.40 5.66 -11.85
C ALA A 774 -16.49 6.85 -12.18
N GLN A 775 -15.82 7.45 -11.17
CA GLN A 775 -14.76 8.45 -11.40
C GLN A 775 -13.50 7.82 -11.98
N GLN A 776 -13.15 6.61 -11.55
CA GLN A 776 -12.04 5.90 -12.16
C GLN A 776 -12.31 5.55 -13.63
N MET A 777 -13.56 5.31 -14.04
CA MET A 777 -13.91 5.19 -15.47
C MET A 777 -13.69 6.48 -16.24
N VAL A 778 -13.85 7.65 -15.59
CA VAL A 778 -13.47 8.92 -16.19
C VAL A 778 -11.96 8.93 -16.41
N VAL A 779 -11.16 8.61 -15.38
CA VAL A 779 -9.68 8.51 -15.45
C VAL A 779 -9.22 7.43 -16.45
N THR A 780 -9.95 6.33 -16.58
CA THR A 780 -9.68 5.25 -17.54
C THR A 780 -10.05 5.67 -18.95
N ALA A 781 -11.22 6.28 -19.17
CA ALA A 781 -11.61 6.80 -20.48
C ALA A 781 -10.66 7.91 -20.93
N GLN A 782 -10.28 8.76 -19.99
CA GLN A 782 -9.14 9.65 -20.08
C GLN A 782 -7.92 8.84 -20.56
N ASP A 783 -7.33 7.98 -19.72
CA ASP A 783 -6.11 7.23 -20.02
C ASP A 783 -6.20 6.46 -21.35
N LEU A 784 -7.38 5.95 -21.75
CA LEU A 784 -7.68 5.31 -23.04
C LEU A 784 -7.70 6.31 -24.22
N ASP A 785 -8.27 7.50 -24.03
CA ASP A 785 -8.27 8.59 -25.00
C ASP A 785 -6.87 9.13 -25.21
N LYS A 786 -6.07 9.24 -24.13
CA LYS A 786 -4.65 9.54 -24.30
C LYS A 786 -3.96 8.37 -24.93
N ALA A 787 -4.27 7.11 -24.58
CA ALA A 787 -3.77 5.94 -25.31
C ALA A 787 -4.26 5.80 -26.77
N ASP A 788 -4.98 6.79 -27.30
CA ASP A 788 -5.50 6.89 -28.67
C ASP A 788 -6.29 5.64 -29.10
N ILE A 789 -6.86 4.96 -28.12
CA ILE A 789 -7.82 3.91 -28.34
C ILE A 789 -9.13 4.64 -28.61
N SER A 790 -9.77 4.45 -29.78
CA SER A 790 -11.08 5.02 -30.12
C SER A 790 -12.17 3.96 -30.30
N ILE A 791 -11.84 2.72 -29.94
CA ILE A 791 -12.74 1.58 -29.96
C ILE A 791 -14.00 1.94 -29.14
N PRO A 792 -15.21 1.68 -29.65
CA PRO A 792 -16.44 1.95 -28.92
C PRO A 792 -16.36 1.43 -27.47
N ILE A 793 -16.55 2.32 -26.49
CA ILE A 793 -16.62 1.93 -25.09
C ILE A 793 -18.09 1.75 -24.72
N MET A 794 -18.44 0.56 -24.27
CA MET A 794 -19.68 0.33 -23.52
C MET A 794 -19.36 0.42 -22.03
N VAL A 795 -20.01 1.34 -21.33
CA VAL A 795 -19.89 1.45 -19.86
C VAL A 795 -21.18 1.00 -19.21
N GLY A 796 -21.06 0.23 -18.13
CA GLY A 796 -22.18 -0.31 -17.37
C GLY A 796 -21.83 -0.54 -15.89
N GLY A 797 -22.84 -0.87 -15.10
CA GLY A 797 -22.71 -1.09 -13.65
C GLY A 797 -23.66 -0.21 -12.84
N ALA A 798 -23.98 -0.64 -11.61
CA ALA A 798 -25.12 -0.12 -10.84
C ALA A 798 -25.02 1.38 -10.50
N ALA A 799 -23.81 1.91 -10.32
CA ALA A 799 -23.60 3.34 -10.03
C ALA A 799 -23.55 4.24 -11.28
N LEU A 800 -23.54 3.68 -12.50
CA LEU A 800 -23.55 4.47 -13.73
C LEU A 800 -24.97 4.81 -14.20
N SER A 801 -25.11 6.01 -14.77
CA SER A 801 -26.32 6.45 -15.46
C SER A 801 -25.98 7.00 -16.85
N ARG A 802 -26.94 6.90 -17.78
CA ARG A 802 -26.82 7.49 -19.13
C ARG A 802 -26.42 8.97 -19.08
N LYS A 803 -26.90 9.73 -18.09
CA LYS A 803 -26.55 11.15 -17.90
C LYS A 803 -25.07 11.33 -17.52
N PHE A 804 -24.55 10.51 -16.61
CA PHE A 804 -23.15 10.58 -16.19
C PHE A 804 -22.22 10.16 -17.33
N THR A 805 -22.52 9.05 -18.03
CA THR A 805 -21.77 8.62 -19.22
C THR A 805 -21.66 9.74 -20.25
N ASN A 806 -22.77 10.38 -20.61
CA ASN A 806 -22.77 11.42 -21.64
C ASN A 806 -22.08 12.72 -21.21
N MET A 807 -22.16 13.08 -19.92
CA MET A 807 -21.68 14.39 -19.43
C MET A 807 -20.28 14.35 -18.80
N LYS A 808 -19.75 13.17 -18.47
CA LYS A 808 -18.49 13.01 -17.72
C LYS A 808 -17.51 12.00 -18.29
N ILE A 809 -17.96 10.93 -18.95
CA ILE A 809 -17.06 9.91 -19.53
C ILE A 809 -16.90 10.15 -21.04
N SER A 810 -18.02 10.30 -21.75
CA SER A 810 -18.03 10.55 -23.19
C SER A 810 -17.33 11.85 -23.64
N PRO A 811 -17.28 12.95 -22.85
CA PRO A 811 -16.51 14.12 -23.23
C PRO A 811 -15.00 13.92 -23.15
N GLU A 812 -14.55 12.96 -22.33
CA GLU A 812 -13.14 12.66 -22.09
C GLU A 812 -12.63 11.54 -23.01
N TYR A 813 -13.44 11.10 -23.99
CA TYR A 813 -13.13 10.01 -24.93
C TYR A 813 -13.67 10.27 -26.34
N LYS A 814 -12.80 10.17 -27.34
CA LYS A 814 -13.11 10.49 -28.74
C LYS A 814 -13.99 9.44 -29.41
N GLY A 815 -13.84 8.16 -29.08
CA GLY A 815 -14.71 7.08 -29.55
C GLY A 815 -16.16 7.21 -29.04
N PRO A 816 -17.12 6.45 -29.60
CA PRO A 816 -18.48 6.42 -29.07
C PRO A 816 -18.47 5.73 -27.70
N VAL A 817 -18.91 6.46 -26.66
CA VAL A 817 -19.15 5.92 -25.32
C VAL A 817 -20.63 5.68 -25.15
N LEU A 818 -21.03 4.42 -25.07
CA LEU A 818 -22.43 4.00 -24.97
C LEU A 818 -22.71 3.48 -23.57
N TYR A 819 -23.83 3.91 -23.01
CA TYR A 819 -24.32 3.37 -21.74
C TYR A 819 -25.17 2.12 -22.02
N ALA A 820 -24.71 0.97 -21.50
CA ALA A 820 -25.47 -0.27 -21.49
C ALA A 820 -26.16 -0.42 -20.14
N LYS A 821 -27.49 -0.48 -20.12
CA LYS A 821 -28.25 -0.59 -18.86
C LYS A 821 -28.15 -1.98 -18.22
N ASP A 822 -28.00 -3.02 -19.05
CA ASP A 822 -27.92 -4.42 -18.67
C ASP A 822 -27.14 -5.21 -19.74
N ALA A 823 -26.86 -6.49 -19.49
CA ALA A 823 -26.00 -7.28 -20.35
C ALA A 823 -26.63 -7.62 -21.72
N MET A 824 -27.96 -7.70 -21.82
CA MET A 824 -28.69 -7.90 -23.09
C MET A 824 -28.74 -6.61 -23.92
N ASP A 825 -28.87 -5.45 -23.27
CA ASP A 825 -28.69 -4.14 -23.89
C ASP A 825 -27.25 -3.97 -24.39
N GLY A 826 -26.26 -4.45 -23.63
CA GLY A 826 -24.86 -4.53 -24.07
C GLY A 826 -24.67 -5.38 -25.33
N LEU A 827 -25.28 -6.56 -25.42
CA LEU A 827 -25.27 -7.39 -26.64
C LEU A 827 -25.99 -6.71 -27.81
N SER A 828 -27.13 -6.07 -27.56
CA SER A 828 -27.88 -5.32 -28.58
C SER A 828 -27.04 -4.17 -29.14
N LEU A 829 -26.40 -3.39 -28.28
CA LEU A 829 -25.50 -2.29 -28.64
C LEU A 829 -24.26 -2.80 -29.38
N ALA A 830 -23.68 -3.93 -28.96
CA ALA A 830 -22.56 -4.55 -29.66
C ALA A 830 -22.93 -5.00 -31.08
N ASN A 831 -24.10 -5.62 -31.26
CA ASN A 831 -24.61 -6.01 -32.58
C ASN A 831 -24.93 -4.80 -33.47
N GLN A 832 -25.42 -3.71 -32.90
CA GLN A 832 -25.70 -2.47 -33.63
C GLN A 832 -24.40 -1.77 -34.06
N LEU A 833 -23.44 -1.64 -33.14
CA LEU A 833 -22.10 -1.13 -33.42
C LEU A 833 -21.41 -1.91 -34.53
N ARG A 834 -21.62 -3.23 -34.59
CA ARG A 834 -21.04 -4.07 -35.64
C ARG A 834 -21.68 -3.89 -37.02
N LYS A 835 -23.00 -3.67 -37.08
CA LYS A 835 -23.75 -3.57 -38.35
C LYS A 835 -23.58 -2.21 -39.04
N ASP A 836 -23.60 -1.13 -38.26
CA ASP A 836 -23.51 0.23 -38.80
C ASP A 836 -22.81 1.15 -37.78
N PRO A 837 -21.47 1.11 -37.70
CA PRO A 837 -20.68 1.94 -36.79
C PRO A 837 -20.89 3.45 -37.02
N SER A 838 -21.14 3.83 -38.28
CA SER A 838 -21.35 5.21 -38.77
C SER A 838 -22.55 5.90 -38.12
N GLN A 839 -23.64 5.16 -37.87
CA GLN A 839 -24.88 5.71 -37.33
C GLN A 839 -24.76 6.28 -35.90
N PHE A 840 -23.74 5.84 -35.14
CA PHE A 840 -23.46 6.30 -33.78
C PHE A 840 -22.44 7.44 -33.75
N LEU A 841 -21.62 7.55 -34.79
CA LEU A 841 -20.67 8.66 -35.01
C LEU A 841 -21.41 9.90 -35.53
N GLU A 842 -22.34 9.75 -36.49
CA GLU A 842 -23.17 10.85 -37.01
C GLU A 842 -24.14 11.42 -35.97
N LYS A 843 -24.63 10.59 -35.03
CA LYS A 843 -25.43 11.07 -33.89
C LYS A 843 -24.62 11.91 -32.90
N LYS A 844 -23.29 11.74 -32.82
CA LYS A 844 -22.40 12.55 -31.97
C LYS A 844 -22.23 13.95 -32.57
N GLU A 845 -22.13 14.06 -33.91
CA GLU A 845 -22.07 15.34 -34.63
C GLU A 845 -23.43 16.06 -34.70
N ALA A 846 -24.55 15.31 -34.77
CA ALA A 846 -25.89 15.90 -34.76
C ALA A 846 -26.40 16.30 -33.36
N ALA A 847 -25.81 15.79 -32.27
CA ALA A 847 -26.34 15.95 -30.91
C ALA A 847 -25.65 16.99 -30.00
N ALA A 848 -24.58 17.69 -30.42
CA ALA A 848 -24.16 18.89 -29.68
C ALA A 848 -23.38 19.94 -30.51
N PRO A 849 -23.78 21.24 -30.50
CA PRO A 849 -24.89 21.88 -29.79
C PRO A 849 -25.88 22.60 -30.72
N ALA A 850 -26.97 21.92 -31.08
CA ALA A 850 -28.23 22.57 -31.49
C ALA A 850 -29.19 22.79 -30.29
N ALA A 851 -28.81 22.43 -29.07
CA ALA A 851 -29.69 22.47 -27.90
C ALA A 851 -29.04 23.01 -26.63
N VAL A 852 -28.44 24.21 -26.68
CA VAL A 852 -28.40 25.10 -25.51
C VAL A 852 -28.66 26.54 -25.96
N ALA A 853 -29.84 26.76 -26.54
CA ALA A 853 -30.49 28.05 -26.44
C ALA A 853 -31.05 28.19 -25.02
N GLU A 854 -30.58 29.22 -24.33
CA GLU A 854 -31.18 29.89 -23.18
C GLU A 854 -31.66 29.03 -21.99
N LYS A 855 -30.85 29.03 -20.92
CA LYS A 855 -31.34 29.55 -19.64
C LYS A 855 -30.20 30.18 -18.84
N LYS A 856 -30.28 31.50 -18.74
CA LYS A 856 -29.49 32.39 -17.89
C LYS A 856 -29.30 31.81 -16.49
N GLN A 857 -28.05 31.65 -16.06
CA GLN A 857 -27.65 32.07 -14.72
C GLN A 857 -26.36 32.89 -14.83
N THR A 858 -26.39 33.98 -14.07
CA THR A 858 -25.62 35.21 -14.14
C THR A 858 -24.10 35.03 -13.99
N LYS A 859 -23.36 35.84 -14.76
CA LYS A 859 -21.92 36.09 -14.66
C LYS A 859 -21.46 36.36 -13.22
N ALA A 860 -20.35 35.73 -12.83
CA ALA A 860 -19.27 36.41 -12.13
C ALA A 860 -17.97 36.18 -12.94
N VAL A 861 -17.31 37.27 -13.30
CA VAL A 861 -16.07 37.30 -14.11
C VAL A 861 -14.88 37.11 -13.17
N ILE A 862 -14.02 36.12 -13.45
CA ILE A 862 -12.62 36.06 -12.99
C ILE A 862 -11.77 35.58 -14.18
N GLU A 863 -10.68 36.29 -14.49
CA GLU A 863 -9.76 36.06 -15.61
C GLU A 863 -9.12 34.66 -15.62
N MET A 864 -8.81 34.16 -16.83
CA MET A 864 -8.31 32.80 -17.11
C MET A 864 -6.78 32.84 -17.33
N LEU A 865 -5.99 32.17 -16.48
CA LEU A 865 -4.53 31.98 -16.65
C LEU A 865 -4.22 30.77 -17.56
N GLU A 866 -3.16 30.88 -18.39
CA GLU A 866 -2.67 29.81 -19.29
C GLU A 866 -2.09 28.59 -18.53
N LYS A 867 -2.33 27.38 -19.05
CA LYS A 867 -1.95 26.08 -18.44
C LYS A 867 -0.74 25.44 -19.15
N ARG A 868 0.51 25.79 -18.79
CA ARG A 868 1.74 25.17 -19.35
C ARG A 868 2.75 24.82 -18.25
N ALA A 869 3.47 23.71 -18.39
CA ALA A 869 4.57 23.37 -17.48
C ALA A 869 5.72 24.37 -17.61
N LEU A 870 6.17 24.87 -16.46
CA LEU A 870 7.42 25.59 -16.35
C LEU A 870 8.56 24.57 -16.34
N VAL A 871 9.11 24.28 -17.51
CA VAL A 871 10.34 23.46 -17.65
C VAL A 871 11.55 24.42 -17.72
N PRO A 872 12.50 24.34 -16.78
CA PRO A 872 13.72 25.14 -16.80
C PRO A 872 14.55 24.88 -18.04
N LYS A 873 15.24 25.92 -18.53
CA LYS A 873 16.10 25.83 -19.70
C LYS A 873 17.34 24.98 -19.39
N ALA A 874 17.42 23.74 -19.89
CA ALA A 874 18.57 22.84 -19.74
C ALA A 874 19.59 22.95 -20.90
N PRO A 875 20.88 22.60 -20.74
CA PRO A 875 21.84 22.59 -21.85
C PRO A 875 21.42 21.66 -23.00
N VAL A 876 21.66 22.08 -24.24
CA VAL A 876 21.43 21.27 -25.44
C VAL A 876 22.66 20.39 -25.66
N PHE A 877 22.48 19.07 -25.63
CA PHE A 877 23.54 18.10 -25.88
C PHE A 877 23.62 17.76 -27.36
N GLN A 878 24.82 17.85 -27.92
CA GLN A 878 25.07 17.50 -29.30
C GLN A 878 25.53 16.05 -29.39
N PRO A 879 24.79 15.17 -30.11
CA PRO A 879 25.20 13.77 -30.29
C PRO A 879 26.45 13.66 -31.16
N GLU A 880 27.23 12.59 -30.94
CA GLU A 880 28.47 12.31 -31.71
C GLU A 880 28.24 12.35 -33.23
N ASP A 881 27.12 11.79 -33.68
CA ASP A 881 26.71 11.81 -35.07
C ASP A 881 25.18 11.71 -35.20
N LEU A 882 24.66 12.05 -36.39
CA LEU A 882 23.23 11.96 -36.73
C LEU A 882 22.93 10.80 -37.70
N LYS A 883 23.86 9.84 -37.81
CA LYS A 883 23.72 8.67 -38.67
C LYS A 883 22.87 7.61 -37.97
N ARG A 884 22.30 6.73 -38.78
CA ARG A 884 21.60 5.55 -38.30
C ARG A 884 22.58 4.44 -37.95
N HIS A 885 22.40 3.81 -36.80
CA HIS A 885 23.24 2.72 -36.30
C HIS A 885 22.45 1.42 -36.20
N TYR A 886 22.93 0.36 -36.85
CA TYR A 886 22.39 -1.00 -36.74
C TYR A 886 23.36 -1.88 -35.96
N LEU A 887 22.92 -2.46 -34.85
CA LEU A 887 23.68 -3.43 -34.06
C LEU A 887 22.96 -4.78 -34.13
N LYS A 888 23.62 -5.81 -34.66
CA LYS A 888 23.06 -7.17 -34.84
C LYS A 888 23.96 -8.19 -34.18
N ASN A 889 23.42 -9.39 -33.89
CA ASN A 889 24.12 -10.50 -33.25
C ASN A 889 24.67 -10.14 -31.86
N ILE A 890 23.85 -9.49 -31.03
CA ILE A 890 24.27 -9.06 -29.68
C ILE A 890 24.30 -10.29 -28.76
N ASP A 891 25.45 -10.57 -28.14
CA ASP A 891 25.58 -11.71 -27.22
C ASP A 891 24.67 -11.51 -26.00
N LEU A 892 23.92 -12.55 -25.61
CA LEU A 892 22.99 -12.53 -24.48
C LEU A 892 23.67 -12.12 -23.16
N SER A 893 24.97 -12.36 -23.00
CA SER A 893 25.71 -11.93 -21.80
C SER A 893 25.70 -10.41 -21.59
N TYR A 894 25.52 -9.60 -22.65
CA TYR A 894 25.37 -8.15 -22.53
C TYR A 894 23.95 -7.71 -22.17
N ILE A 895 22.99 -8.63 -22.18
CA ILE A 895 21.55 -8.36 -22.01
C ILE A 895 21.04 -8.96 -20.70
N VAL A 896 21.50 -10.16 -20.34
CA VAL A 896 21.07 -10.90 -19.14
C VAL A 896 21.21 -10.07 -17.84
N PRO A 897 22.27 -9.26 -17.63
CA PRO A 897 22.33 -8.39 -16.45
C PRO A 897 21.17 -7.39 -16.36
N TYR A 898 20.56 -7.06 -17.51
CA TYR A 898 19.45 -6.11 -17.68
C TYR A 898 18.08 -6.79 -17.67
N VAL A 899 18.00 -8.09 -17.37
CA VAL A 899 16.74 -8.83 -17.20
C VAL A 899 16.23 -8.66 -15.76
N ASN A 900 14.96 -8.27 -15.60
CA ASN A 900 14.36 -8.11 -14.27
C ASN A 900 13.81 -9.44 -13.74
N GLU A 901 14.54 -10.07 -12.83
CA GLU A 901 14.16 -11.37 -12.27
C GLU A 901 12.84 -11.34 -11.48
N GLN A 902 12.48 -10.20 -10.87
CA GLN A 902 11.22 -10.06 -10.15
C GLN A 902 10.03 -10.12 -11.11
N MET A 903 10.17 -9.53 -12.31
CA MET A 903 9.16 -9.61 -13.36
C MET A 903 9.15 -11.01 -13.98
N LEU A 904 10.32 -11.55 -14.35
CA LEU A 904 10.43 -12.86 -14.98
C LEU A 904 9.90 -14.01 -14.11
N LEU A 905 10.39 -14.17 -12.88
CA LEU A 905 10.01 -15.30 -12.04
C LEU A 905 8.73 -15.03 -11.25
N GLY A 906 8.52 -13.80 -10.80
CA GLY A 906 7.39 -13.42 -9.94
C GLY A 906 6.10 -13.19 -10.72
N HIS A 907 6.12 -12.23 -11.64
CA HIS A 907 4.93 -11.81 -12.38
C HIS A 907 4.61 -12.75 -13.54
N HIS A 908 5.58 -13.04 -14.42
CA HIS A 908 5.34 -13.85 -15.62
C HIS A 908 5.21 -15.35 -15.33
N LEU A 909 5.97 -15.88 -14.37
CA LEU A 909 5.97 -17.32 -14.00
C LEU A 909 5.22 -17.64 -12.70
N GLY A 910 4.64 -16.63 -12.04
CA GLY A 910 3.70 -16.82 -10.93
C GLY A 910 4.33 -17.25 -9.60
N LEU A 911 5.61 -16.97 -9.37
CA LEU A 911 6.25 -17.18 -8.07
C LEU A 911 5.77 -16.11 -7.07
N LYS A 912 4.97 -16.52 -6.07
CA LYS A 912 4.46 -15.61 -5.04
C LYS A 912 5.55 -15.25 -4.04
N GLY A 913 5.81 -13.96 -3.87
CA GLY A 913 6.82 -13.43 -2.95
C GLY A 913 7.92 -12.64 -3.67
N LYS A 914 8.97 -12.27 -2.94
CA LYS A 914 10.11 -11.51 -3.47
C LYS A 914 11.16 -12.46 -4.01
N VAL A 915 11.38 -12.44 -5.32
CA VAL A 915 12.19 -13.43 -6.06
C VAL A 915 13.62 -13.49 -5.55
N LYS A 916 14.28 -12.34 -5.39
CA LYS A 916 15.66 -12.27 -4.87
C LYS A 916 15.79 -12.95 -3.50
N LYS A 917 14.82 -12.72 -2.60
CA LYS A 917 14.77 -13.32 -1.27
C LYS A 917 14.54 -14.84 -1.35
N LEU A 918 13.59 -15.27 -2.17
CA LEU A 918 13.29 -16.69 -2.37
C LEU A 918 14.48 -17.46 -2.99
N LEU A 919 15.26 -16.83 -3.87
CA LEU A 919 16.48 -17.44 -4.42
C LEU A 919 17.60 -17.50 -3.37
N ALA A 920 17.78 -16.45 -2.57
CA ALA A 920 18.75 -16.42 -1.48
C ALA A 920 18.45 -17.47 -0.39
N GLU A 921 17.17 -17.67 -0.07
CA GLU A 921 16.69 -18.67 0.89
C GLU A 921 16.64 -20.10 0.32
N GLN A 922 17.12 -20.31 -0.91
CA GLN A 922 17.06 -21.60 -1.60
C GLN A 922 15.65 -22.20 -1.66
N HIS A 923 14.63 -21.35 -1.78
CA HIS A 923 13.23 -21.78 -1.83
C HIS A 923 13.03 -22.75 -3.02
N PRO A 924 12.48 -23.97 -2.80
CA PRO A 924 12.47 -25.03 -3.81
C PRO A 924 11.88 -24.61 -5.15
N LYS A 925 10.71 -23.96 -5.13
CA LYS A 925 10.03 -23.49 -6.35
C LYS A 925 10.76 -22.33 -7.04
N ALA A 926 11.51 -21.53 -6.30
CA ALA A 926 12.26 -20.42 -6.87
C ALA A 926 13.52 -20.91 -7.58
N LEU A 927 14.23 -21.85 -6.96
CA LEU A 927 15.37 -22.54 -7.57
C LEU A 927 14.95 -23.35 -8.79
N GLU A 928 13.81 -24.05 -8.74
CA GLU A 928 13.23 -24.77 -9.88
C GLU A 928 13.02 -23.84 -11.09
N LEU A 929 12.32 -22.72 -10.90
CA LEU A 929 12.07 -21.76 -11.97
C LEU A 929 13.36 -21.05 -12.43
N LYS A 930 14.29 -20.74 -11.53
CA LYS A 930 15.58 -20.14 -11.90
C LYS A 930 16.45 -21.09 -12.71
N ASN A 931 16.48 -22.36 -12.35
CA ASN A 931 17.18 -23.40 -13.11
C ASN A 931 16.56 -23.59 -14.49
N LEU A 932 15.23 -23.58 -14.59
CA LEU A 932 14.51 -23.59 -15.87
C LEU A 932 14.92 -22.41 -16.77
N ILE A 933 14.97 -21.19 -16.23
CA ILE A 933 15.40 -20.01 -16.99
C ILE A 933 16.87 -20.12 -17.42
N ASN A 934 17.75 -20.57 -16.54
CA ASN A 934 19.17 -20.76 -16.87
C ASN A 934 19.36 -21.82 -17.96
N GLU A 935 18.58 -22.90 -17.94
CA GLU A 935 18.52 -23.91 -19.00
C GLU A 935 18.06 -23.30 -20.33
N LEU A 936 16.95 -22.55 -20.33
CA LEU A 936 16.43 -21.91 -21.54
C LEU A 936 17.38 -20.87 -22.13
N LEU A 937 18.12 -20.12 -21.30
CA LEU A 937 19.15 -19.17 -21.75
C LEU A 937 20.32 -19.90 -22.44
N ARG A 938 20.76 -21.03 -21.88
CA ARG A 938 21.83 -21.86 -22.45
C ARG A 938 21.38 -22.50 -23.76
N ASP A 939 20.23 -23.16 -23.75
CA ASP A 939 19.69 -23.84 -24.92
C ASP A 939 19.35 -22.84 -26.02
N GLY A 940 18.81 -21.68 -25.65
CA GLY A 940 18.51 -20.59 -26.58
C GLY A 940 19.75 -20.02 -27.25
N LYS A 941 20.89 -19.98 -26.56
CA LYS A 941 22.19 -19.60 -27.14
C LYS A 941 22.72 -20.66 -28.10
N GLU A 942 22.61 -21.95 -27.75
CA GLU A 942 23.12 -23.06 -28.56
C GLU A 942 22.27 -23.29 -29.83
N HIS A 943 20.96 -23.14 -29.72
CA HIS A 943 20.00 -23.41 -30.79
C HIS A 943 19.52 -22.15 -31.54
N GLY A 944 20.04 -20.96 -31.18
CA GLY A 944 19.72 -19.70 -31.86
C GLY A 944 18.27 -19.26 -31.72
N TRP A 945 17.64 -19.48 -30.56
CA TRP A 945 16.25 -19.04 -30.30
C TRP A 945 16.15 -17.52 -30.12
N PHE A 946 17.20 -16.93 -29.58
CA PHE A 946 17.33 -15.49 -29.36
C PHE A 946 18.38 -14.95 -30.34
N ASP A 947 18.01 -13.90 -31.10
CA ASP A 947 18.89 -13.18 -32.03
C ASP A 947 18.69 -11.68 -31.81
N PRO A 948 19.29 -11.12 -30.74
CA PRO A 948 18.99 -9.78 -30.31
C PRO A 948 19.64 -8.71 -31.22
N ALA A 949 18.85 -7.70 -31.61
CA ALA A 949 19.28 -6.65 -32.54
C ALA A 949 18.65 -5.29 -32.20
N VAL A 950 19.33 -4.21 -32.61
CA VAL A 950 19.02 -2.82 -32.28
C VAL A 950 19.20 -1.91 -33.49
N VAL A 951 18.32 -0.93 -33.65
CA VAL A 951 18.54 0.26 -34.49
C VAL A 951 18.31 1.52 -33.67
N TYR A 952 19.17 2.54 -33.83
CA TYR A 952 18.91 3.89 -33.29
C TYR A 952 19.50 5.00 -34.17
N GLN A 953 18.98 6.21 -34.03
CA GLN A 953 19.46 7.40 -34.75
C GLN A 953 19.13 8.69 -33.98
N PHE A 954 19.97 9.72 -34.12
CA PHE A 954 19.72 11.07 -33.61
C PHE A 954 19.25 12.02 -34.71
N PHE A 955 18.37 12.96 -34.37
CA PHE A 955 17.83 13.96 -35.28
C PHE A 955 17.82 15.36 -34.65
N PRO A 956 18.08 16.43 -35.41
CA PRO A 956 17.82 17.79 -34.96
C PRO A 956 16.31 18.03 -34.83
N ALA A 957 15.87 18.76 -33.81
CA ALA A 957 14.45 19.01 -33.54
C ALA A 957 14.19 20.34 -32.82
N TYR A 958 12.94 20.82 -32.88
CA TYR A 958 12.42 21.91 -32.05
C TYR A 958 10.93 21.70 -31.73
N SER A 959 10.45 22.35 -30.67
CA SER A 959 9.04 22.33 -30.25
C SER A 959 8.26 23.56 -30.73
N ASP A 960 6.99 23.36 -31.07
CA ASP A 960 6.02 24.42 -31.37
C ASP A 960 4.72 24.10 -30.63
N GLY A 961 4.54 24.72 -29.45
CA GLY A 961 3.49 24.35 -28.50
C GLY A 961 3.68 22.92 -27.99
N ASP A 962 2.74 22.05 -28.36
CA ASP A 962 2.72 20.63 -28.00
C ASP A 962 3.33 19.73 -29.10
N SER A 963 3.72 20.34 -30.22
CA SER A 963 4.31 19.64 -31.37
C SER A 963 5.84 19.60 -31.27
N LEU A 964 6.43 18.51 -31.73
CA LEU A 964 7.85 18.28 -31.89
C LEU A 964 8.15 18.04 -33.38
N HIS A 965 8.89 18.95 -33.99
CA HIS A 965 9.29 18.86 -35.40
C HIS A 965 10.67 18.24 -35.53
N ILE A 966 10.77 17.14 -36.28
CA ILE A 966 12.01 16.41 -36.56
C ILE A 966 12.57 16.87 -37.89
N LEU A 967 13.81 17.33 -37.91
CA LEU A 967 14.46 17.93 -39.07
C LEU A 967 15.36 16.93 -39.79
N ASP A 968 15.57 17.17 -41.08
CA ASP A 968 16.52 16.39 -41.86
C ASP A 968 17.96 16.67 -41.37
N PRO A 969 18.73 15.66 -40.94
CA PRO A 969 20.13 15.83 -40.56
C PRO A 969 21.00 16.48 -41.64
N GLY A 970 20.65 16.32 -42.93
CA GLY A 970 21.33 16.91 -44.08
C GLY A 970 20.80 18.28 -44.49
N ASN A 971 19.57 18.64 -44.11
CA ASN A 971 18.97 19.94 -44.38
C ASN A 971 18.05 20.38 -43.22
N LYS A 972 18.59 21.19 -42.30
CA LYS A 972 17.90 21.62 -41.07
C LYS A 972 16.67 22.52 -41.32
N ASP A 973 16.45 22.99 -42.55
CA ASP A 973 15.24 23.74 -42.91
C ASP A 973 14.08 22.84 -43.36
N SER A 974 14.32 21.53 -43.54
CA SER A 974 13.32 20.54 -43.97
C SER A 974 12.84 19.70 -42.79
N ILE A 975 11.52 19.65 -42.57
CA ILE A 975 10.88 18.80 -41.56
C ILE A 975 10.66 17.41 -42.18
N LEU A 976 11.22 16.37 -41.56
CA LEU A 976 10.99 14.97 -41.93
C LEU A 976 9.67 14.46 -41.38
N GLU A 977 9.42 14.68 -40.09
CA GLU A 977 8.24 14.22 -39.38
C GLU A 977 7.84 15.21 -38.28
N THR A 978 6.57 15.18 -37.88
CA THR A 978 6.08 15.95 -36.73
C THR A 978 5.30 15.05 -35.79
N PHE A 979 5.72 15.04 -34.53
CA PHE A 979 5.04 14.37 -33.44
C PHE A 979 4.23 15.40 -32.66
N VAL A 980 3.01 15.06 -32.25
CA VAL A 980 2.19 15.94 -31.40
C VAL A 980 1.95 15.19 -30.12
N PHE A 981 2.53 15.66 -29.02
CA PHE A 981 2.45 14.97 -27.73
C PHE A 981 1.38 15.62 -26.84
N PRO A 982 0.54 14.85 -26.16
CA PRO A 982 -0.53 15.42 -25.36
C PRO A 982 0.03 16.10 -24.09
N ARG A 983 -0.61 17.20 -23.68
CA ARG A 983 -0.23 17.99 -22.50
C ARG A 983 -1.04 17.59 -21.27
N GLN A 984 -0.39 17.53 -20.11
CA GLN A 984 -1.03 17.10 -18.88
C GLN A 984 -2.17 18.06 -18.49
N GLU A 985 -3.29 17.56 -17.97
CA GLU A 985 -4.50 18.38 -17.70
C GLU A 985 -4.52 19.04 -16.31
N LYS A 986 -3.70 18.53 -15.40
CA LYS A 986 -3.48 19.04 -14.05
C LYS A 986 -2.06 19.58 -13.95
N LEU A 987 -1.82 20.43 -12.95
CA LEU A 987 -0.46 20.88 -12.62
C LEU A 987 0.45 19.64 -12.49
N PRO A 988 1.64 19.62 -13.11
CA PRO A 988 2.33 20.76 -13.76
C PRO A 988 2.02 21.02 -15.25
N TYR A 989 1.10 20.33 -15.92
CA TYR A 989 0.81 20.53 -17.37
C TYR A 989 1.97 20.14 -18.32
N ARG A 990 2.70 19.04 -18.05
CA ARG A 990 3.86 18.54 -18.84
C ARG A 990 3.48 17.99 -20.22
N CYS A 991 4.37 18.17 -21.20
CA CYS A 991 4.35 17.57 -22.53
C CYS A 991 5.79 17.18 -22.95
N ILE A 992 6.01 16.11 -23.74
CA ILE A 992 7.36 15.71 -24.18
C ILE A 992 8.05 16.83 -24.96
N SER A 993 7.29 17.62 -25.73
CA SER A 993 7.82 18.76 -26.48
C SER A 993 8.35 19.87 -25.57
N ASP A 994 7.94 19.94 -24.30
CA ASP A 994 8.49 20.92 -23.35
C ASP A 994 9.97 20.63 -23.00
N TYR A 995 10.43 19.40 -23.26
CA TYR A 995 11.82 19.00 -23.07
C TYR A 995 12.72 19.30 -24.27
N VAL A 996 12.18 19.89 -25.32
CA VAL A 996 12.90 20.23 -26.55
C VAL A 996 12.78 21.73 -26.79
N ARG A 997 13.86 22.37 -27.25
CA ARG A 997 13.87 23.82 -27.50
C ARG A 997 12.72 24.33 -28.38
N PRO A 998 12.10 25.47 -28.04
CA PRO A 998 11.02 26.05 -28.84
C PRO A 998 11.53 26.60 -30.18
N LYS A 999 10.61 26.73 -31.13
CA LYS A 999 10.83 27.31 -32.45
C LYS A 999 11.68 28.59 -32.40
N GLY A 1000 12.81 28.55 -33.10
CA GLY A 1000 13.85 29.59 -33.07
C GLY A 1000 15.14 29.15 -32.38
N GLU A 1001 15.12 28.08 -31.58
CA GLU A 1001 16.28 27.42 -30.99
C GLU A 1001 16.34 25.95 -31.40
N LEU A 1002 17.54 25.42 -31.68
CA LEU A 1002 17.76 24.03 -32.13
C LEU A 1002 18.10 23.11 -30.96
N ASP A 1003 17.50 21.91 -30.95
CA ASP A 1003 17.80 20.81 -30.01
C ASP A 1003 17.92 19.48 -30.78
N TYR A 1004 18.02 18.36 -30.07
CA TYR A 1004 18.12 17.02 -30.65
C TYR A 1004 17.16 16.04 -29.96
N VAL A 1005 16.77 14.97 -30.68
CA VAL A 1005 16.11 13.79 -30.13
C VAL A 1005 16.70 12.50 -30.72
N SER A 1006 16.56 11.37 -30.03
CA SER A 1006 16.89 10.06 -30.59
C SER A 1006 15.67 9.16 -30.69
N PHE A 1007 15.68 8.23 -31.63
CA PHE A 1007 14.69 7.15 -31.71
C PHE A 1007 15.42 5.82 -31.82
N PHE A 1008 14.88 4.78 -31.19
CA PHE A 1008 15.42 3.42 -31.31
C PHE A 1008 14.33 2.35 -31.38
N ALA A 1009 14.70 1.18 -31.89
CA ALA A 1009 13.93 -0.06 -31.80
C ALA A 1009 14.88 -1.24 -31.55
N VAL A 1010 14.45 -2.20 -30.73
CA VAL A 1010 15.20 -3.42 -30.39
C VAL A 1010 14.32 -4.66 -30.50
N THR A 1011 14.92 -5.83 -30.62
CA THR A 1011 14.21 -7.12 -30.59
C THR A 1011 15.04 -8.19 -29.89
N ALA A 1012 14.38 -9.15 -29.23
CA ALA A 1012 15.03 -10.38 -28.72
C ALA A 1012 15.22 -11.45 -29.83
N GLY A 1013 14.65 -11.24 -31.02
CA GLY A 1013 14.81 -12.08 -32.19
C GLY A 1013 13.52 -12.77 -32.65
N ARG A 1014 13.50 -13.21 -33.91
CA ARG A 1014 12.32 -13.76 -34.60
C ARG A 1014 12.03 -15.24 -34.35
N HIS A 1015 12.97 -15.96 -33.73
CA HIS A 1015 12.90 -17.42 -33.60
C HIS A 1015 12.21 -17.90 -32.31
N VAL A 1016 11.92 -16.98 -31.38
CA VAL A 1016 11.27 -17.25 -30.08
C VAL A 1016 9.92 -17.97 -30.25
N ARG A 1017 9.07 -17.49 -31.17
CA ARG A 1017 7.73 -18.05 -31.39
C ARG A 1017 7.78 -19.50 -31.89
N ALA A 1018 8.75 -19.81 -32.74
CA ALA A 1018 8.95 -21.18 -33.22
C ALA A 1018 9.42 -22.11 -32.10
N ALA A 1019 10.34 -21.65 -31.24
CA ALA A 1019 10.79 -22.41 -30.07
C ALA A 1019 9.65 -22.66 -29.07
N ALA A 1020 8.85 -21.64 -28.76
CA ALA A 1020 7.70 -21.75 -27.87
C ALA A 1020 6.63 -22.73 -28.40
N ASN A 1021 6.32 -22.67 -29.69
CA ASN A 1021 5.35 -23.57 -30.32
C ASN A 1021 5.82 -25.03 -30.30
N ARG A 1022 7.12 -25.28 -30.53
CA ARG A 1022 7.69 -26.64 -30.44
C ARG A 1022 7.47 -27.23 -29.04
N PHE A 1023 7.80 -26.50 -27.97
CA PHE A 1023 7.56 -26.98 -26.60
C PHE A 1023 6.08 -27.23 -26.32
N LYS A 1024 5.20 -26.39 -26.87
CA LYS A 1024 3.75 -26.58 -26.75
C LYS A 1024 3.26 -27.86 -27.44
N GLU A 1025 3.75 -28.14 -28.64
CA GLU A 1025 3.42 -29.34 -29.42
C GLU A 1025 3.96 -30.62 -28.76
N GLU A 1026 5.10 -30.52 -28.09
CA GLU A 1026 5.71 -31.60 -27.28
C GLU A 1026 4.99 -31.80 -25.92
N GLY A 1027 4.01 -30.95 -25.58
CA GLY A 1027 3.23 -31.00 -24.34
C GLY A 1027 3.90 -30.33 -23.13
N ASP A 1028 5.03 -29.64 -23.33
CA ASP A 1028 5.75 -28.89 -22.30
C ASP A 1028 5.29 -27.42 -22.27
N TYR A 1029 4.07 -27.22 -21.76
CA TYR A 1029 3.44 -25.91 -21.68
C TYR A 1029 4.20 -24.92 -20.78
N LEU A 1030 4.90 -25.41 -19.75
CA LEU A 1030 5.68 -24.57 -18.86
C LEU A 1030 6.93 -24.02 -19.56
N LYS A 1031 7.68 -24.86 -20.31
CA LYS A 1031 8.81 -24.38 -21.14
C LYS A 1031 8.34 -23.43 -22.25
N SER A 1032 7.20 -23.72 -22.86
CA SER A 1032 6.59 -22.86 -23.88
C SER A 1032 6.32 -21.44 -23.34
N HIS A 1033 5.67 -21.34 -22.18
CA HIS A 1033 5.40 -20.05 -21.53
C HIS A 1033 6.67 -19.37 -21.03
N ALA A 1034 7.60 -20.13 -20.45
CA ALA A 1034 8.86 -19.60 -19.92
C ALA A 1034 9.79 -19.03 -20.99
N VAL A 1035 9.87 -19.62 -22.18
CA VAL A 1035 10.70 -19.08 -23.28
C VAL A 1035 10.12 -17.78 -23.85
N GLN A 1036 8.78 -17.64 -23.85
CA GLN A 1036 8.11 -16.40 -24.26
C GLN A 1036 8.32 -15.29 -23.22
N ALA A 1037 8.13 -15.60 -21.93
CA ALA A 1037 8.39 -14.65 -20.84
C ALA A 1037 9.85 -14.19 -20.83
N LEU A 1038 10.80 -15.11 -21.03
CA LEU A 1038 12.22 -14.79 -21.12
C LEU A 1038 12.54 -13.87 -22.30
N ALA A 1039 11.91 -14.08 -23.47
CA ALA A 1039 12.12 -13.23 -24.63
C ALA A 1039 11.65 -11.78 -24.40
N LEU A 1040 10.51 -11.59 -23.73
CA LEU A 1040 10.00 -10.25 -23.41
C LEU A 1040 10.98 -9.49 -22.51
N GLU A 1041 11.47 -10.15 -21.46
CA GLU A 1041 12.42 -9.54 -20.54
C GLU A 1041 13.80 -9.31 -21.18
N LEU A 1042 14.23 -10.17 -22.12
CA LEU A 1042 15.43 -9.93 -22.92
C LEU A 1042 15.27 -8.71 -23.84
N ALA A 1043 14.08 -8.49 -24.40
CA ALA A 1043 13.80 -7.31 -25.23
C ALA A 1043 13.84 -6.02 -24.40
N GLU A 1044 13.23 -6.01 -23.22
CA GLU A 1044 13.30 -4.86 -22.30
C GLU A 1044 14.70 -4.62 -21.76
N GLY A 1045 15.43 -5.68 -21.41
CA GLY A 1045 16.83 -5.57 -21.01
C GLY A 1045 17.70 -4.98 -22.12
N LEU A 1046 17.46 -5.37 -23.38
CA LEU A 1046 18.16 -4.81 -24.53
C LEU A 1046 17.75 -3.36 -24.82
N ALA A 1047 16.49 -3.01 -24.62
CA ALA A 1047 15.99 -1.65 -24.79
C ALA A 1047 16.65 -0.70 -23.79
N GLU A 1048 16.80 -1.16 -22.56
CA GLU A 1048 17.45 -0.40 -21.51
C GLU A 1048 18.97 -0.29 -21.73
N ARG A 1049 19.64 -1.38 -22.17
CA ARG A 1049 21.04 -1.32 -22.60
C ARG A 1049 21.24 -0.39 -23.79
N THR A 1050 20.31 -0.38 -24.74
CA THR A 1050 20.34 0.53 -25.90
C THR A 1050 20.17 1.98 -25.48
N HIS A 1051 19.26 2.23 -24.54
CA HIS A 1051 19.06 3.56 -24.00
C HIS A 1051 20.34 4.07 -23.33
N GLN A 1052 21.06 3.24 -22.58
CA GLN A 1052 22.38 3.59 -22.06
C GLN A 1052 23.36 4.01 -23.17
N VAL A 1053 23.48 3.19 -24.22
CA VAL A 1053 24.38 3.49 -25.35
C VAL A 1053 24.01 4.83 -26.02
N ILE A 1054 22.72 5.13 -26.14
CA ILE A 1054 22.24 6.40 -26.67
C ILE A 1054 22.69 7.55 -25.78
N ARG A 1055 22.53 7.45 -24.45
CA ARG A 1055 22.97 8.50 -23.52
C ARG A 1055 24.48 8.72 -23.56
N ASP A 1056 25.25 7.64 -23.60
CA ASP A 1056 26.71 7.68 -23.71
C ASP A 1056 27.14 8.45 -24.97
N ARG A 1057 26.54 8.14 -26.12
CA ARG A 1057 26.87 8.76 -27.41
C ARG A 1057 26.22 10.12 -27.63
N TRP A 1058 25.27 10.51 -26.79
CA TRP A 1058 24.67 11.84 -26.81
C TRP A 1058 25.43 12.84 -25.92
N GLY A 1059 26.38 12.36 -25.11
CA GLY A 1059 27.24 13.21 -24.28
C GLY A 1059 26.72 13.44 -22.87
N PHE A 1060 25.84 12.56 -22.39
CA PHE A 1060 25.42 12.50 -20.99
C PHE A 1060 25.37 11.03 -20.53
N PRO A 1061 26.53 10.32 -20.54
CA PRO A 1061 26.59 8.93 -20.10
C PRO A 1061 26.06 8.76 -18.67
N ASP A 1062 25.62 7.55 -18.37
CA ASP A 1062 25.34 7.18 -16.97
C ASP A 1062 26.63 7.33 -16.15
N ALA A 1063 26.48 7.71 -14.88
CA ALA A 1063 27.61 7.74 -13.98
C ALA A 1063 28.19 6.30 -13.81
N PRO A 1064 29.52 6.14 -13.63
CA PRO A 1064 30.17 4.82 -13.55
C PRO A 1064 29.59 3.86 -12.50
N ASP A 1065 28.89 4.41 -11.52
CA ASP A 1065 28.22 3.75 -10.41
C ASP A 1065 26.72 3.51 -10.58
N PHE A 1066 26.19 3.87 -11.74
CA PHE A 1066 24.77 3.78 -12.01
C PHE A 1066 24.33 2.31 -11.98
N THR A 1067 23.71 1.92 -10.87
CA THR A 1067 23.42 0.52 -10.58
C THR A 1067 22.30 -0.01 -11.46
N MET A 1068 22.25 -1.33 -11.64
CA MET A 1068 21.15 -1.96 -12.38
C MET A 1068 19.78 -1.72 -11.72
N GLU A 1069 19.74 -1.56 -10.41
CA GLU A 1069 18.54 -1.20 -9.68
C GLU A 1069 18.10 0.24 -9.98
N GLN A 1070 19.03 1.19 -10.07
CA GLN A 1070 18.72 2.55 -10.52
C GLN A 1070 18.26 2.58 -11.97
N ARG A 1071 18.85 1.72 -12.80
CA ARG A 1071 18.48 1.54 -14.20
C ARG A 1071 17.05 1.02 -14.35
N PHE A 1072 16.63 0.04 -13.55
CA PHE A 1072 15.25 -0.45 -13.53
C PHE A 1072 14.23 0.57 -13.04
N GLN A 1073 14.67 1.59 -12.30
CA GLN A 1073 13.82 2.68 -11.82
C GLN A 1073 13.86 3.93 -12.74
N ALA A 1074 14.50 3.83 -13.91
CA ALA A 1074 14.60 4.89 -14.92
C ALA A 1074 15.18 6.22 -14.41
N LYS A 1075 16.19 6.16 -13.54
CA LYS A 1075 16.78 7.34 -12.87
C LYS A 1075 17.89 8.05 -13.65
N TYR A 1076 18.13 7.63 -14.88
CA TYR A 1076 19.14 8.20 -15.77
C TYR A 1076 18.71 9.57 -16.30
N GLN A 1077 19.66 10.41 -16.72
CA GLN A 1077 19.33 11.65 -17.43
C GLN A 1077 18.77 11.32 -18.82
N GLY A 1078 17.74 12.06 -19.22
CA GLY A 1078 17.05 11.82 -20.48
C GLY A 1078 16.14 10.61 -20.36
N GLN A 1079 14.96 10.69 -20.94
CA GLN A 1079 13.94 9.68 -20.76
C GLN A 1079 13.62 9.02 -22.09
N ARG A 1080 13.53 7.69 -22.08
CA ARG A 1080 12.90 6.94 -23.16
C ARG A 1080 11.40 6.90 -22.93
N TYR A 1081 10.64 7.27 -23.94
CA TYR A 1081 9.20 7.18 -23.97
C TYR A 1081 8.81 6.21 -25.08
N SER A 1082 8.32 5.04 -24.66
CA SER A 1082 7.83 4.02 -25.59
C SER A 1082 6.42 4.36 -26.05
N PHE A 1083 6.22 4.28 -27.36
CA PHE A 1083 4.94 4.60 -27.96
C PHE A 1083 3.84 3.68 -27.42
N GLY A 1084 2.71 4.30 -27.11
CA GLY A 1084 1.58 3.62 -26.48
C GLY A 1084 1.46 3.85 -24.97
N TYR A 1085 2.47 4.33 -24.28
CA TYR A 1085 2.40 4.55 -22.83
C TYR A 1085 2.00 5.99 -22.47
N PRO A 1086 1.56 6.28 -21.21
CA PRO A 1086 0.90 7.54 -20.84
C PRO A 1086 1.51 8.86 -21.33
N ALA A 1087 2.84 8.96 -21.48
CA ALA A 1087 3.55 10.18 -21.92
C ALA A 1087 3.62 10.37 -23.46
N CYS A 1088 3.66 9.28 -24.25
CA CYS A 1088 3.52 9.29 -25.72
C CYS A 1088 2.51 8.19 -26.13
N PRO A 1089 1.23 8.43 -25.83
CA PRO A 1089 0.27 7.37 -25.73
C PRO A 1089 -0.32 6.94 -27.09
N ASN A 1090 -0.01 7.68 -28.15
CA ASN A 1090 -0.39 7.40 -29.54
C ASN A 1090 0.52 6.32 -30.15
N LEU A 1091 0.00 5.11 -30.36
CA LEU A 1091 0.77 4.00 -30.92
C LEU A 1091 1.07 4.19 -32.42
N GLU A 1092 0.21 4.90 -33.16
CA GLU A 1092 0.36 5.18 -34.59
C GLU A 1092 1.61 6.01 -34.91
N ASP A 1093 2.11 6.78 -33.93
CA ASP A 1093 3.36 7.53 -34.06
C ASP A 1093 4.58 6.59 -34.25
N GLN A 1094 4.44 5.28 -34.00
CA GLN A 1094 5.45 4.30 -34.41
C GLN A 1094 5.65 4.27 -35.93
N GLU A 1095 4.64 4.54 -36.75
CA GLU A 1095 4.82 4.59 -38.21
C GLU A 1095 5.81 5.69 -38.61
N LYS A 1096 5.74 6.84 -37.94
CA LYS A 1096 6.70 7.94 -38.09
C LYS A 1096 8.09 7.52 -37.64
N LEU A 1097 8.22 6.84 -36.49
CA LEU A 1097 9.49 6.26 -36.04
C LEU A 1097 10.06 5.28 -37.08
N PHE A 1098 9.23 4.41 -37.67
CA PHE A 1098 9.65 3.45 -38.68
C PHE A 1098 10.14 4.12 -39.96
N ARG A 1099 9.48 5.19 -40.40
CA ARG A 1099 9.98 6.02 -41.51
C ARG A 1099 11.31 6.70 -41.18
N LEU A 1100 11.51 7.13 -39.93
CA LEU A 1100 12.75 7.78 -39.48
C LEU A 1100 13.94 6.81 -39.37
N ILE A 1101 13.78 5.68 -38.68
CA ILE A 1101 14.91 4.78 -38.34
C ILE A 1101 14.91 3.42 -39.05
N GLN A 1102 13.88 3.09 -39.82
CA GLN A 1102 13.72 1.82 -40.57
C GLN A 1102 14.12 0.55 -39.79
N PRO A 1103 13.37 0.19 -38.72
CA PRO A 1103 13.57 -1.05 -37.94
C PRO A 1103 13.46 -2.35 -38.74
N GLU A 1104 12.94 -2.33 -39.96
CA GLU A 1104 12.92 -3.49 -40.85
C GLU A 1104 14.34 -4.01 -41.12
N GLY A 1105 15.34 -3.12 -41.03
CA GLY A 1105 16.75 -3.49 -41.11
C GLY A 1105 17.20 -4.49 -40.03
N ILE A 1106 16.52 -4.57 -38.87
CA ILE A 1106 16.76 -5.58 -37.81
C ILE A 1106 15.69 -6.67 -37.77
N GLY A 1107 14.79 -6.73 -38.77
CA GLY A 1107 13.73 -7.73 -38.85
C GLY A 1107 12.53 -7.45 -37.94
N VAL A 1108 12.37 -6.19 -37.50
CA VAL A 1108 11.17 -5.72 -36.80
C VAL A 1108 10.27 -5.03 -37.82
N HIS A 1109 9.02 -5.47 -37.90
CA HIS A 1109 8.00 -4.94 -38.80
C HIS A 1109 6.82 -4.40 -37.99
N LEU A 1110 6.15 -3.36 -38.47
CA LEU A 1110 4.85 -2.98 -37.92
C LEU A 1110 3.78 -3.85 -38.54
N THR A 1111 2.92 -4.40 -37.69
CA THR A 1111 1.62 -4.93 -38.10
C THR A 1111 0.69 -3.79 -38.50
N ASP A 1112 -0.44 -4.13 -39.12
CA ASP A 1112 -1.47 -3.16 -39.50
C ASP A 1112 -2.03 -2.34 -38.30
N GLY A 1113 -1.81 -2.81 -37.06
CA GLY A 1113 -2.18 -2.13 -35.82
C GLY A 1113 -1.03 -1.40 -35.11
N PHE A 1114 0.08 -1.12 -35.82
CA PHE A 1114 1.27 -0.45 -35.27
C PHE A 1114 1.95 -1.20 -34.11
N MET A 1115 1.65 -2.48 -33.91
CA MET A 1115 2.40 -3.37 -33.01
C MET A 1115 3.63 -3.92 -33.75
N MET A 1116 4.73 -4.12 -33.03
CA MET A 1116 5.96 -4.67 -33.59
C MET A 1116 5.93 -6.20 -33.69
N GLU A 1117 6.32 -6.75 -34.84
CA GLU A 1117 6.57 -8.17 -35.06
C GLU A 1117 8.06 -8.39 -35.35
N PRO A 1118 8.77 -9.24 -34.60
CA PRO A 1118 8.28 -10.14 -33.56
C PRO A 1118 7.88 -9.42 -32.26
N GLU A 1119 6.94 -10.02 -31.50
CA GLU A 1119 6.29 -9.43 -30.32
C GLU A 1119 7.27 -9.02 -29.20
N ALA A 1120 8.39 -9.73 -29.05
CA ALA A 1120 9.46 -9.39 -28.10
C ALA A 1120 10.37 -8.30 -28.67
N SER A 1121 9.81 -7.11 -28.89
CA SER A 1121 10.48 -5.93 -29.43
C SER A 1121 10.01 -4.65 -28.72
N VAL A 1122 10.90 -3.68 -28.58
CA VAL A 1122 10.65 -2.42 -27.85
C VAL A 1122 11.18 -1.24 -28.68
N SER A 1123 10.39 -0.17 -28.79
CA SER A 1123 10.78 1.07 -29.46
C SER A 1123 10.55 2.27 -28.55
N ALA A 1124 11.28 3.36 -28.75
CA ALA A 1124 11.09 4.59 -27.98
C ALA A 1124 11.66 5.82 -28.69
N ILE A 1125 11.10 6.98 -28.35
CA ILE A 1125 11.77 8.28 -28.48
C ILE A 1125 12.59 8.54 -27.21
N VAL A 1126 13.75 9.14 -27.35
CA VAL A 1126 14.61 9.57 -26.25
C VAL A 1126 14.82 11.07 -26.36
N VAL A 1127 14.58 11.77 -25.25
CA VAL A 1127 14.91 13.20 -25.08
C VAL A 1127 16.03 13.32 -24.06
N SER A 1128 16.93 14.30 -24.23
CA SER A 1128 18.11 14.48 -23.38
C SER A 1128 17.87 15.30 -22.11
N HIS A 1129 16.67 15.86 -21.97
CA HIS A 1129 16.39 16.86 -20.95
C HIS A 1129 16.52 16.27 -19.52
N PRO A 1130 17.26 16.92 -18.60
CA PRO A 1130 17.46 16.42 -17.23
C PRO A 1130 16.19 16.29 -16.39
N GLU A 1131 15.15 17.05 -16.73
CA GLU A 1131 13.82 16.97 -16.11
C GLU A 1131 12.82 16.10 -16.88
N ALA A 1132 13.25 15.49 -18.00
CA ALA A 1132 12.45 14.48 -18.62
C ALA A 1132 12.25 13.34 -17.61
N ARG A 1133 11.00 13.16 -17.21
CA ARG A 1133 10.55 12.07 -16.35
C ARG A 1133 9.39 11.39 -17.03
N TYR A 1134 9.06 10.19 -16.60
CA TYR A 1134 7.76 9.65 -16.94
C TYR A 1134 6.65 10.47 -16.29
N PHE A 1135 5.56 10.73 -17.01
CA PHE A 1135 4.39 11.41 -16.48
C PHE A 1135 3.14 10.79 -17.10
N ASN A 1136 2.06 10.75 -16.33
CA ASN A 1136 0.73 10.53 -16.88
C ASN A 1136 0.19 11.88 -17.32
N VAL A 1137 -0.35 11.92 -18.52
CA VAL A 1137 -0.91 13.12 -19.09
C VAL A 1137 -2.30 13.39 -18.48
N HIS A 1138 -2.96 12.47 -17.78
CA HIS A 1138 -4.26 12.65 -17.06
C HIS A 1138 -4.20 12.98 -15.57
#